data_AF-A0A0D7AVN9-F1
#
_entry.id   AF-A0A0D7AVN9-F1
#
_cell.length_a   1.000
_cell.length_b   1.000
_cell.length_c   1.000
_cell.angle_alpha   90.00
_cell.angle_beta   90.00
_cell.angle_gamma   90.00
#
_symmetry.space_group_name_H-M   'P 1'
#
loop_
_entity.id
_entity.type
_entity.pdbx_description
1 polymer ?
#
loop_
_entity_poly.entity_id
_entity_poly.type
_entity_poly.pdbx_seq_one_letter_code
_entity_poly.pdbx_strand_id
1 'polypeptide(L)'
;MFFAPFIVPALLATLAQAGYGSSRKLHARAGARSGLDTLTRAPNATVDIAERAADTTKYVFMHHIVGSKYPYVQSDWNADIAEIGAKEIDAIALNFGSDSWQKDQMHLAFKAAEGTSLKLFLSFDYTAFDCSVSKTLAYMTEFKSHPNYFYYNGKPFLSSYGGGYDCLGVDGWKQLQNAGNYLMPFMWELENRFSDPWGFLDSWFCWGCAYPQSNEPKNTLDDQWYYSMLGSRYATTASSWMFTHYSWTNKNFYLRGDDWLGAVRWEQLMGMRDQLTFTEIITWNDWGESNYYGPFRYKDAQPTGTYWAEDFPHTALWDMTHYYITAFKTGQYPTITEDVIYFWARPHFASVTASSDSLGPPNGQAWAQDFMWAVAFSTDVSDITLCMGASCTTFTNQPAGVNKLKIPLAAGKMSVKMVKRSVTVIDHTEEGFVFNAASVVDKYNYNCYAGSAKATSATSTTATSATSVTTSTATSTSASSASGLTIGTAATSTSASTSASTSTSASGLTIGTALTAGTTTTATTTAGTTSTTATTVTTSSSSSPTWTSQGCIAEGTTGSRRALNGINTSSDNMTPTICQAFCAGYDYAGVEYGRECYCGNTLTNNGASGLVADAASCDVHCSADSSAACGGTWFLSLYATNGKTATQPAASTDPSTGGWTSLGCVDEGSTGSRRALTGASFSEGGMTPSRCNTLCAAYTYAGTEYGTECYCGNTIQNNGASGKAIDSSRCDSKCGGDSSLTCGGTWTMSVWGKQALPGTTTASTTDWTSNGCYSDSSTRLLRDVFWEDSSMTTELCKSHCTGLGYKLAATEYGSQCLCGNTLYYDGGSGTSLTSDRCNSACQGNTAQSCGGSWTANLYTAPASTPTKRREVQSKRAPRTWQNLWGLL
;
A
#
# COMPACT_ATOMS: atom_id res chain seq x y z
N MET A 1 -42.17 -30.02 -5.38
CA MET A 1 -42.82 -30.74 -6.50
C MET A 1 -43.64 -29.73 -7.30
N PHE A 2 -43.33 -29.61 -8.61
CA PHE A 2 -44.09 -29.01 -9.73
C PHE A 2 -44.48 -27.50 -9.71
N PHE A 3 -43.86 -26.66 -10.58
CA PHE A 3 -44.32 -26.13 -11.91
C PHE A 3 -45.45 -25.07 -11.78
N ALA A 4 -45.56 -23.92 -12.47
CA ALA A 4 -44.97 -23.27 -13.64
C ALA A 4 -45.45 -21.77 -13.68
N PRO A 5 -45.01 -20.92 -14.64
CA PRO A 5 -45.05 -19.45 -14.59
C PRO A 5 -46.18 -18.80 -15.43
N PHE A 6 -46.43 -17.49 -15.26
CA PHE A 6 -47.22 -16.67 -16.19
C PHE A 6 -46.53 -15.35 -16.57
N ILE A 7 -46.70 -15.01 -17.84
CA ILE A 7 -46.12 -13.93 -18.65
C ILE A 7 -47.18 -12.80 -18.79
N VAL A 8 -46.79 -11.53 -18.52
CA VAL A 8 -46.95 -10.22 -19.26
C VAL A 8 -48.33 -9.91 -19.94
N PRO A 9 -48.89 -8.66 -20.15
CA PRO A 9 -48.28 -7.30 -20.29
C PRO A 9 -49.03 -6.04 -19.73
N ALA A 10 -48.27 -4.92 -19.72
CA ALA A 10 -48.52 -3.53 -20.17
C ALA A 10 -49.90 -2.81 -20.04
N LEU A 11 -49.86 -1.54 -19.58
CA LEU A 11 -50.48 -0.32 -20.17
C LEU A 11 -50.03 0.93 -19.32
N LEU A 12 -49.22 1.85 -19.85
CA LEU A 12 -49.55 3.15 -20.51
C LEU A 12 -50.09 4.30 -19.62
N ALA A 13 -49.32 5.41 -19.60
CA ALA A 13 -49.72 6.83 -19.77
C ALA A 13 -50.69 7.45 -18.73
N THR A 14 -50.61 8.70 -18.23
CA THR A 14 -49.98 9.97 -18.65
C THR A 14 -50.26 11.06 -17.58
N LEU A 15 -49.37 12.08 -17.52
CA LEU A 15 -49.62 13.52 -17.28
C LEU A 15 -50.29 14.02 -15.97
N ALA A 16 -49.63 14.96 -15.26
CA ALA A 16 -49.93 16.41 -15.35
C ALA A 16 -49.13 17.26 -14.33
N GLN A 17 -48.80 18.47 -14.79
CA GLN A 17 -48.01 19.54 -14.15
C GLN A 17 -48.82 20.39 -13.15
N ALA A 18 -48.13 20.94 -12.15
CA ALA A 18 -48.22 22.32 -11.61
C ALA A 18 -47.10 22.46 -10.55
N GLY A 19 -46.20 23.43 -10.49
CA GLY A 19 -46.18 24.80 -11.01
C GLY A 19 -46.49 25.78 -9.88
N TYR A 20 -45.49 26.31 -9.16
CA TYR A 20 -45.46 27.65 -8.56
C TYR A 20 -44.05 27.99 -8.06
N GLY A 21 -43.53 29.14 -8.47
CA GLY A 21 -42.22 29.67 -8.06
C GLY A 21 -42.32 30.94 -7.21
N SER A 22 -41.19 31.32 -6.59
CA SER A 22 -40.57 32.66 -6.63
C SER A 22 -39.75 33.00 -5.36
N SER A 23 -38.43 32.93 -5.51
CA SER A 23 -37.41 33.98 -5.27
C SER A 23 -37.66 35.16 -4.30
N ARG A 24 -36.72 35.40 -3.35
CA ARG A 24 -35.64 36.45 -3.35
C ARG A 24 -35.16 36.86 -1.93
N LYS A 25 -33.81 36.89 -1.77
CA LYS A 25 -32.90 37.96 -1.22
C LYS A 25 -33.11 38.46 0.24
N LEU A 26 -32.15 38.90 1.07
CA LEU A 26 -30.69 39.21 1.08
C LEU A 26 -30.33 39.64 2.53
N HIS A 27 -29.14 39.35 3.07
CA HIS A 27 -28.20 40.29 3.75
C HIS A 27 -27.11 39.60 4.60
N ALA A 28 -25.94 40.24 4.62
CA ALA A 28 -24.63 39.78 5.09
C ALA A 28 -24.26 40.24 6.51
N ARG A 29 -23.27 39.60 7.15
CA ARG A 29 -21.98 40.21 7.58
C ARG A 29 -21.09 39.25 8.40
N ALA A 30 -19.78 39.52 8.32
CA ALA A 30 -18.63 38.78 8.81
C ALA A 30 -18.12 39.21 10.20
N GLY A 31 -17.19 38.44 10.79
CA GLY A 31 -16.28 38.88 11.87
C GLY A 31 -15.56 37.73 12.60
N ALA A 32 -14.25 37.85 12.85
CA ALA A 32 -13.30 36.76 13.10
C ALA A 32 -12.56 36.80 14.47
N ARG A 33 -12.10 35.61 14.90
CA ARG A 33 -10.85 35.17 15.61
C ARG A 33 -10.42 35.62 17.05
N SER A 34 -9.84 34.60 17.72
CA SER A 34 -8.78 34.50 18.78
C SER A 34 -9.06 35.02 20.20
N GLY A 35 -8.66 34.40 21.32
CA GLY A 35 -7.87 33.18 21.63
C GLY A 35 -7.15 33.33 23.00
N LEU A 36 -7.17 32.27 23.83
CA LEU A 36 -6.41 31.97 25.08
C LEU A 36 -6.79 32.75 26.38
N ASP A 37 -6.80 32.18 27.61
CA ASP A 37 -6.09 31.01 28.12
C ASP A 37 -6.65 30.40 29.45
N THR A 38 -6.39 29.10 29.60
CA THR A 38 -6.17 28.21 30.78
C THR A 38 -7.04 28.21 32.07
N LEU A 39 -7.63 27.03 32.37
CA LEU A 39 -7.65 26.40 33.71
C LEU A 39 -7.88 24.88 33.64
N THR A 40 -7.19 24.17 34.52
CA THR A 40 -7.01 22.72 34.72
C THR A 40 -8.27 21.90 35.06
N ARG A 41 -8.46 20.70 34.46
CA ARG A 41 -9.06 19.51 35.13
C ARG A 41 -8.79 18.17 34.43
N ALA A 42 -8.67 17.12 35.25
CA ALA A 42 -8.42 15.70 34.99
C ALA A 42 -9.45 14.98 34.06
N PRO A 43 -9.13 13.79 33.51
CA PRO A 43 -9.76 13.27 32.30
C PRO A 43 -11.08 12.57 32.61
N ASN A 44 -12.17 13.12 32.08
CA ASN A 44 -13.43 12.39 31.93
C ASN A 44 -13.70 12.23 30.43
N ALA A 45 -13.86 10.98 30.02
CA ALA A 45 -14.25 10.56 28.69
C ALA A 45 -15.65 11.05 28.36
N THR A 46 -15.75 12.10 27.55
CA THR A 46 -16.83 12.40 26.61
C THR A 46 -16.23 13.33 25.57
N VAL A 47 -15.64 12.79 24.51
CA VAL A 47 -15.31 13.60 23.34
C VAL A 47 -16.62 13.87 22.61
N ASP A 48 -17.10 15.10 22.77
CA ASP A 48 -18.30 15.60 22.11
C ASP A 48 -18.09 15.58 20.59
N ILE A 49 -18.97 14.90 19.88
CA ILE A 49 -18.86 14.53 18.45
C ILE A 49 -19.29 15.72 17.55
N ALA A 50 -19.27 16.94 18.08
CA ALA A 50 -19.63 18.16 17.37
C ALA A 50 -18.43 19.05 17.00
N GLU A 51 -17.21 18.73 17.46
CA GLU A 51 -15.99 19.49 17.12
C GLU A 51 -15.16 18.86 15.98
N ARG A 52 -15.76 17.97 15.19
CA ARG A 52 -15.16 17.34 14.00
C ARG A 52 -15.57 18.05 12.70
N ALA A 53 -15.43 19.38 12.66
CA ALA A 53 -15.88 20.21 11.55
C ALA A 53 -14.74 20.78 10.67
N ALA A 54 -13.57 20.14 10.64
CA ALA A 54 -12.41 20.56 9.82
C ALA A 54 -11.48 19.39 9.39
N ASP A 55 -12.01 18.17 9.32
CA ASP A 55 -11.40 16.98 9.94
C ASP A 55 -10.29 16.25 9.12
N THR A 56 -9.05 16.24 9.64
CA THR A 56 -7.94 15.37 9.20
C THR A 56 -8.02 13.93 9.74
N THR A 57 -9.11 13.57 10.42
CA THR A 57 -9.31 12.23 11.00
C THR A 57 -9.39 11.15 9.94
N LYS A 58 -8.81 10.01 10.29
CA LYS A 58 -8.87 8.77 9.53
C LYS A 58 -9.78 7.78 10.24
N TYR A 59 -10.70 7.18 9.51
CA TYR A 59 -11.68 6.23 10.04
C TYR A 59 -11.37 4.83 9.52
N VAL A 60 -11.41 3.85 10.42
CA VAL A 60 -11.27 2.44 10.09
C VAL A 60 -12.56 1.70 10.43
N PHE A 61 -13.13 1.05 9.43
CA PHE A 61 -14.35 0.26 9.57
C PHE A 61 -14.05 -1.23 9.55
N MET A 62 -14.91 -2.02 10.16
CA MET A 62 -14.88 -3.49 10.09
C MET A 62 -16.14 -3.99 9.39
N HIS A 63 -15.99 -4.76 8.33
CA HIS A 63 -17.12 -5.39 7.64
C HIS A 63 -17.61 -6.62 8.40
N HIS A 64 -18.93 -6.78 8.59
CA HIS A 64 -19.53 -7.91 9.30
C HIS A 64 -20.71 -8.47 8.54
N ILE A 65 -20.65 -9.77 8.21
CA ILE A 65 -21.70 -10.47 7.46
C ILE A 65 -22.81 -10.91 8.40
N VAL A 66 -23.92 -10.18 8.43
CA VAL A 66 -25.13 -10.53 9.21
C VAL A 66 -25.84 -11.75 8.59
N GLY A 67 -25.77 -11.89 7.27
CA GLY A 67 -26.41 -12.96 6.47
C GLY A 67 -26.02 -14.40 6.83
N SER A 68 -25.07 -14.61 7.74
CA SER A 68 -24.69 -15.94 8.26
C SER A 68 -24.77 -16.04 9.78
N LYS A 69 -25.60 -15.21 10.44
CA LYS A 69 -25.71 -15.14 11.91
C LYS A 69 -27.08 -15.56 12.44
N TYR A 70 -27.77 -16.46 11.73
CA TYR A 70 -29.03 -17.00 12.22
C TYR A 70 -28.97 -17.63 13.64
N PRO A 71 -27.84 -18.23 14.13
CA PRO A 71 -27.80 -18.81 15.47
C PRO A 71 -27.25 -17.85 16.54
N TYR A 72 -26.82 -16.64 16.18
CA TYR A 72 -26.29 -15.68 17.14
C TYR A 72 -27.37 -15.28 18.14
N VAL A 73 -26.96 -15.20 19.40
CA VAL A 73 -27.71 -14.59 20.50
C VAL A 73 -27.02 -13.31 20.97
N GLN A 74 -27.66 -12.59 21.90
CA GLN A 74 -27.13 -11.32 22.41
C GLN A 74 -25.69 -11.42 22.94
N SER A 75 -25.32 -12.51 23.60
CA SER A 75 -23.96 -12.67 24.15
C SER A 75 -22.89 -12.76 23.06
N ASP A 76 -23.22 -13.31 21.89
CA ASP A 76 -22.28 -13.41 20.77
C ASP A 76 -22.04 -12.03 20.15
N TRP A 77 -23.11 -11.24 19.99
CA TRP A 77 -22.99 -9.85 19.58
C TRP A 77 -22.20 -9.02 20.59
N ASN A 78 -22.44 -9.21 21.90
CA ASN A 78 -21.66 -8.53 22.93
C ASN A 78 -20.17 -8.88 22.82
N ALA A 79 -19.84 -10.15 22.55
CA ALA A 79 -18.46 -10.59 22.37
C ALA A 79 -17.83 -9.99 21.11
N ASP A 80 -18.52 -10.03 19.97
CA ASP A 80 -18.03 -9.44 18.71
C ASP A 80 -17.83 -7.91 18.85
N ILE A 81 -18.79 -7.19 19.43
CA ILE A 81 -18.67 -5.74 19.69
C ILE A 81 -17.48 -5.43 20.61
N ALA A 82 -17.28 -6.23 21.66
CA ALA A 82 -16.16 -6.03 22.58
C ALA A 82 -14.80 -6.31 21.91
N GLU A 83 -14.69 -7.41 21.17
CA GLU A 83 -13.44 -7.82 20.51
C GLU A 83 -13.06 -6.88 19.35
N ILE A 84 -14.04 -6.41 18.57
CA ILE A 84 -13.84 -5.42 17.50
C ILE A 84 -13.50 -4.06 18.10
N GLY A 85 -14.27 -3.62 19.10
CA GLY A 85 -14.09 -2.33 19.76
C GLY A 85 -12.76 -2.19 20.51
N ALA A 86 -12.15 -3.31 20.92
CA ALA A 86 -10.87 -3.32 21.61
C ALA A 86 -9.66 -2.90 20.73
N LYS A 87 -9.82 -2.82 19.40
CA LYS A 87 -8.73 -2.51 18.45
C LYS A 87 -9.03 -1.28 17.59
N GLU A 88 -9.63 -0.27 18.22
CA GLU A 88 -9.79 1.08 17.68
C GLU A 88 -10.60 1.17 16.37
N ILE A 89 -11.45 0.18 16.08
CA ILE A 89 -12.43 0.27 15.00
C ILE A 89 -13.45 1.36 15.33
N ASP A 90 -13.70 2.25 14.36
CA ASP A 90 -14.64 3.36 14.54
C ASP A 90 -16.08 2.91 14.35
N ALA A 91 -16.31 2.05 13.36
CA ALA A 91 -17.64 1.51 13.10
C ALA A 91 -17.63 0.11 12.45
N ILE A 92 -18.71 -0.64 12.64
CA ILE A 92 -18.98 -1.88 11.90
C ILE A 92 -19.95 -1.60 10.76
N ALA A 93 -19.59 -2.04 9.55
CA ALA A 93 -20.50 -2.13 8.41
C ALA A 93 -21.32 -3.42 8.52
N LEU A 94 -22.60 -3.31 8.91
CA LEU A 94 -23.50 -4.46 9.01
C LEU A 94 -24.00 -4.82 7.61
N ASN A 95 -23.51 -5.92 7.05
CA ASN A 95 -23.88 -6.42 5.72
C ASN A 95 -25.03 -7.44 5.80
N PHE A 96 -26.16 -7.15 5.16
CA PHE A 96 -27.38 -7.94 5.25
C PHE A 96 -28.21 -7.94 3.95
N GLY A 97 -28.99 -9.01 3.78
CA GLY A 97 -29.99 -9.23 2.74
C GLY A 97 -31.44 -9.05 3.24
N SER A 98 -32.42 -9.56 2.47
CA SER A 98 -33.85 -9.29 2.69
C SER A 98 -34.55 -10.11 3.78
N ASP A 99 -33.92 -11.15 4.33
CA ASP A 99 -34.59 -12.03 5.28
C ASP A 99 -34.90 -11.33 6.61
N SER A 100 -36.11 -11.52 7.14
CA SER A 100 -36.57 -10.81 8.35
C SER A 100 -35.70 -11.05 9.57
N TRP A 101 -35.15 -12.26 9.73
CA TRP A 101 -34.30 -12.60 10.86
C TRP A 101 -32.97 -11.83 10.86
N GLN A 102 -32.50 -11.37 9.69
CA GLN A 102 -31.28 -10.56 9.62
C GLN A 102 -31.51 -9.19 10.26
N LYS A 103 -32.71 -8.63 10.10
CA LYS A 103 -33.11 -7.40 10.78
C LYS A 103 -33.15 -7.57 12.30
N ASP A 104 -33.66 -8.70 12.79
CA ASP A 104 -33.64 -9.02 14.23
C ASP A 104 -32.20 -9.09 14.76
N GLN A 105 -31.28 -9.69 14.00
CA GLN A 105 -29.85 -9.71 14.33
C GLN A 105 -29.24 -8.29 14.36
N MET A 106 -29.65 -7.39 13.47
CA MET A 106 -29.22 -5.99 13.52
C MET A 106 -29.68 -5.29 14.80
N HIS A 107 -30.91 -5.54 15.29
CA HIS A 107 -31.35 -5.00 16.58
C HIS A 107 -30.49 -5.52 17.74
N LEU A 108 -30.10 -6.81 17.72
CA LEU A 108 -29.19 -7.37 18.73
C LEU A 108 -27.80 -6.73 18.65
N ALA A 109 -27.29 -6.45 17.45
CA ALA A 109 -26.03 -5.76 17.24
C ALA A 109 -26.05 -4.32 17.79
N PHE A 110 -27.09 -3.55 17.49
CA PHE A 110 -27.26 -2.19 18.02
C PHE A 110 -27.39 -2.18 19.55
N LYS A 111 -28.14 -3.15 20.10
CA LYS A 111 -28.25 -3.34 21.55
C LYS A 111 -26.92 -3.72 22.19
N ALA A 112 -26.10 -4.54 21.53
CA ALA A 112 -24.75 -4.88 22.02
C ALA A 112 -23.81 -3.68 22.03
N ALA A 113 -23.99 -2.74 21.09
CA ALA A 113 -23.20 -1.51 21.00
C ALA A 113 -23.61 -0.43 22.02
N GLU A 114 -24.80 -0.52 22.63
CA GLU A 114 -25.27 0.45 23.62
C GLU A 114 -24.25 0.67 24.74
N GLY A 115 -23.91 1.93 25.01
CA GLY A 115 -22.93 2.29 26.06
C GLY A 115 -21.47 2.10 25.66
N THR A 116 -21.17 1.58 24.47
CA THR A 116 -19.82 1.53 23.91
C THR A 116 -19.52 2.74 23.02
N SER A 117 -18.24 2.98 22.72
CA SER A 117 -17.83 3.99 21.74
C SER A 117 -17.96 3.51 20.28
N LEU A 118 -18.07 2.19 20.07
CA LEU A 118 -18.15 1.60 18.74
C LEU A 118 -19.46 2.00 18.05
N LYS A 119 -19.37 2.42 16.80
CA LYS A 119 -20.52 2.77 15.98
C LYS A 119 -20.89 1.64 15.02
N LEU A 120 -22.08 1.69 14.44
CA LEU A 120 -22.57 0.75 13.44
C LEU A 120 -23.21 1.55 12.29
N PHE A 121 -23.10 1.06 11.06
CA PHE A 121 -23.87 1.57 9.93
C PHE A 121 -24.37 0.45 9.04
N LEU A 122 -25.34 0.76 8.20
CA LEU A 122 -26.00 -0.22 7.34
C LEU A 122 -25.22 -0.36 6.02
N SER A 123 -24.86 -1.61 5.70
CA SER A 123 -24.32 -2.02 4.42
C SER A 123 -25.33 -2.92 3.71
N PHE A 124 -26.09 -2.38 2.76
CA PHE A 124 -27.10 -3.16 2.05
C PHE A 124 -26.43 -4.08 1.03
N ASP A 125 -26.61 -5.40 1.15
CA ASP A 125 -26.15 -6.33 0.12
C ASP A 125 -27.25 -6.50 -0.92
N TYR A 126 -27.21 -5.72 -2.01
CA TYR A 126 -28.23 -5.74 -3.05
C TYR A 126 -28.18 -7.00 -3.94
N THR A 127 -27.26 -7.94 -3.70
CA THR A 127 -27.32 -9.28 -4.30
C THR A 127 -28.34 -10.17 -3.56
N ALA A 128 -28.63 -9.86 -2.29
CA ALA A 128 -29.56 -10.57 -1.42
C ALA A 128 -30.68 -9.69 -0.83
N PHE A 129 -30.59 -8.38 -1.01
CA PHE A 129 -31.56 -7.37 -0.58
C PHE A 129 -32.34 -6.82 -1.78
N ASP A 130 -33.59 -6.46 -1.55
CA ASP A 130 -34.45 -5.94 -2.62
C ASP A 130 -33.93 -4.62 -3.19
N CYS A 131 -33.87 -4.52 -4.52
CA CYS A 131 -33.60 -3.30 -5.27
C CYS A 131 -34.72 -2.25 -5.12
N SER A 132 -34.84 -1.69 -3.92
CA SER A 132 -35.93 -0.81 -3.52
C SER A 132 -35.44 0.34 -2.63
N VAL A 133 -35.56 1.56 -3.17
CA VAL A 133 -35.28 2.80 -2.44
C VAL A 133 -36.19 2.92 -1.22
N SER A 134 -37.48 2.62 -1.35
CA SER A 134 -38.43 2.75 -0.24
C SER A 134 -38.13 1.79 0.90
N LYS A 135 -37.76 0.54 0.61
CA LYS A 135 -37.30 -0.41 1.63
C LYS A 135 -35.99 0.03 2.27
N THR A 136 -35.03 0.48 1.47
CA THR A 136 -33.75 1.01 1.98
C THR A 136 -33.99 2.17 2.96
N LEU A 137 -34.83 3.13 2.59
CA LEU A 137 -35.17 4.28 3.46
C LEU A 137 -35.95 3.87 4.71
N ALA A 138 -36.78 2.82 4.65
CA ALA A 138 -37.46 2.30 5.83
C ALA A 138 -36.47 1.77 6.86
N TYR A 139 -35.49 0.96 6.44
CA TYR A 139 -34.41 0.48 7.31
C TYR A 139 -33.57 1.64 7.84
N MET A 140 -33.17 2.58 6.98
CA MET A 140 -32.43 3.76 7.44
C MET A 140 -33.20 4.55 8.49
N THR A 141 -34.52 4.73 8.32
CA THR A 141 -35.37 5.48 9.27
C THR A 141 -35.44 4.79 10.63
N GLU A 142 -35.44 3.47 10.64
CA GLU A 142 -35.55 2.67 11.86
C GLU A 142 -34.28 2.66 12.70
N PHE A 143 -33.11 2.55 12.06
CA PHE A 143 -31.83 2.40 12.78
C PHE A 143 -31.08 3.71 13.01
N LYS A 144 -31.23 4.73 12.14
CA LYS A 144 -30.37 5.94 12.19
C LYS A 144 -30.49 6.74 13.48
N SER A 145 -31.62 6.67 14.18
CA SER A 145 -31.83 7.39 15.44
C SER A 145 -31.11 6.75 16.64
N HIS A 146 -30.56 5.54 16.48
CA HIS A 146 -29.84 4.86 17.54
C HIS A 146 -28.55 5.62 17.91
N PRO A 147 -28.20 5.79 19.21
CA PRO A 147 -27.03 6.56 19.64
C PRO A 147 -25.68 6.01 19.14
N ASN A 148 -25.64 4.71 18.82
CA ASN A 148 -24.48 4.04 18.23
C ASN A 148 -24.50 4.00 16.69
N TYR A 149 -25.43 4.67 16.01
CA TYR A 149 -25.36 4.78 14.55
C TYR A 149 -24.21 5.71 14.13
N PHE A 150 -23.46 5.33 13.09
CA PHE A 150 -22.35 6.14 12.60
C PHE A 150 -22.85 7.31 11.73
N TYR A 151 -22.43 8.52 12.10
CA TYR A 151 -22.70 9.74 11.35
C TYR A 151 -21.38 10.34 10.90
N TYR A 152 -21.35 10.84 9.67
CA TYR A 152 -20.22 11.60 9.15
C TYR A 152 -20.73 12.94 8.59
N ASN A 153 -20.11 14.05 9.02
CA ASN A 153 -20.54 15.42 8.69
C ASN A 153 -22.05 15.64 8.88
N GLY A 154 -22.60 15.12 9.99
CA GLY A 154 -24.01 15.25 10.36
C GLY A 154 -24.99 14.40 9.54
N LYS A 155 -24.50 13.56 8.62
CA LYS A 155 -25.32 12.66 7.79
C LYS A 155 -25.20 11.21 8.28
N PRO A 156 -26.30 10.43 8.36
CA PRO A 156 -26.23 9.00 8.64
C PRO A 156 -25.50 8.29 7.49
N PHE A 157 -24.53 7.45 7.85
CA PHE A 157 -23.68 6.76 6.88
C PHE A 157 -24.39 5.54 6.29
N LEU A 158 -24.29 5.36 4.98
CA LEU A 158 -24.89 4.24 4.24
C LEU A 158 -23.87 3.70 3.25
N SER A 159 -23.63 2.39 3.31
CA SER A 159 -22.85 1.65 2.31
C SER A 159 -23.68 0.55 1.66
N SER A 160 -23.10 -0.12 0.67
CA SER A 160 -23.68 -1.28 0.04
C SER A 160 -22.63 -2.18 -0.58
N TYR A 161 -23.02 -3.43 -0.80
CA TYR A 161 -22.43 -4.31 -1.79
C TYR A 161 -23.39 -4.40 -2.98
N GLY A 162 -22.99 -3.88 -4.14
CA GLY A 162 -23.84 -3.76 -5.32
C GLY A 162 -24.83 -2.60 -5.23
N GLY A 163 -25.90 -2.69 -6.05
CA GLY A 163 -26.98 -1.71 -6.07
C GLY A 163 -26.95 -0.72 -7.22
N GLY A 164 -26.13 -0.92 -8.25
CA GLY A 164 -25.98 0.03 -9.36
C GLY A 164 -27.14 0.04 -10.37
N TYR A 165 -26.85 0.27 -11.65
CA TYR A 165 -27.77 0.40 -12.78
C TYR A 165 -28.90 -0.63 -12.82
N ASP A 166 -28.57 -1.92 -12.69
CA ASP A 166 -29.57 -3.00 -12.80
C ASP A 166 -30.43 -3.17 -11.53
N CYS A 167 -30.16 -2.36 -10.50
CA CYS A 167 -30.82 -2.43 -9.21
C CYS A 167 -31.49 -1.08 -8.86
N LEU A 168 -30.82 -0.19 -8.11
CA LEU A 168 -31.39 1.11 -7.76
C LEU A 168 -31.23 2.15 -8.87
N GLY A 169 -30.17 2.01 -9.66
CA GLY A 169 -29.75 2.98 -10.65
C GLY A 169 -29.38 4.35 -10.07
N VAL A 170 -28.94 5.24 -10.94
CA VAL A 170 -28.55 6.62 -10.59
C VAL A 170 -29.65 7.34 -9.84
N ASP A 171 -30.90 7.22 -10.30
CA ASP A 171 -32.05 7.93 -9.72
C ASP A 171 -32.40 7.41 -8.33
N GLY A 172 -32.24 6.11 -8.07
CA GLY A 172 -32.45 5.54 -6.75
C GLY A 172 -31.41 6.04 -5.75
N TRP A 173 -30.14 6.04 -6.13
CA TRP A 173 -29.07 6.57 -5.28
C TRP A 173 -29.18 8.08 -5.04
N LYS A 174 -29.62 8.87 -6.03
CA LYS A 174 -29.94 10.30 -5.82
C LYS A 174 -31.09 10.48 -4.83
N GLN A 175 -32.11 9.63 -4.84
CA GLN A 175 -33.17 9.67 -3.83
C GLN A 175 -32.64 9.35 -2.43
N LEU A 176 -31.74 8.37 -2.31
CA LEU A 176 -31.07 8.06 -1.04
C LEU A 176 -30.20 9.24 -0.56
N GLN A 177 -29.48 9.91 -1.46
CA GLN A 177 -28.73 11.12 -1.11
C GLN A 177 -29.65 12.25 -0.65
N ASN A 178 -30.72 12.52 -1.40
CA ASN A 178 -31.67 13.60 -1.11
C ASN A 178 -32.42 13.38 0.21
N ALA A 179 -32.52 12.13 0.68
CA ALA A 179 -33.02 11.80 2.02
C ALA A 179 -32.02 12.14 3.15
N GLY A 180 -30.84 12.68 2.82
CA GLY A 180 -29.86 13.21 3.77
C GLY A 180 -28.75 12.23 4.16
N ASN A 181 -28.63 11.08 3.49
CA ASN A 181 -27.61 10.07 3.82
C ASN A 181 -26.22 10.45 3.26
N TYR A 182 -25.15 9.99 3.92
CA TYR A 182 -23.80 9.99 3.37
C TYR A 182 -23.57 8.66 2.65
N LEU A 183 -23.29 8.72 1.35
CA LEU A 183 -23.22 7.52 0.52
C LEU A 183 -21.77 7.08 0.28
N MET A 184 -21.43 5.85 0.68
CA MET A 184 -20.17 5.17 0.34
C MET A 184 -20.45 3.72 -0.10
N PRO A 185 -21.03 3.50 -1.29
CA PRO A 185 -21.28 2.16 -1.80
C PRO A 185 -20.03 1.52 -2.38
N PHE A 186 -20.03 0.19 -2.50
CA PHE A 186 -19.27 -0.54 -3.51
C PHE A 186 -20.23 -1.01 -4.60
N MET A 187 -19.88 -0.70 -5.86
CA MET A 187 -20.63 -1.07 -7.06
C MET A 187 -19.62 -1.32 -8.18
N TRP A 188 -19.63 -2.53 -8.77
CA TRP A 188 -18.63 -3.06 -9.72
C TRP A 188 -18.75 -2.53 -11.17
N GLU A 189 -19.60 -1.53 -11.38
CA GLU A 189 -19.95 -1.00 -12.70
C GLU A 189 -19.73 0.52 -12.81
N LEU A 190 -19.07 1.09 -11.81
CA LEU A 190 -18.71 2.49 -11.77
C LEU A 190 -17.34 2.79 -12.37
N GLU A 191 -16.53 1.76 -12.62
CA GLU A 191 -15.23 1.87 -13.25
C GLU A 191 -15.33 2.67 -14.56
N ASN A 192 -14.60 3.78 -14.64
CA ASN A 192 -14.64 4.78 -15.72
C ASN A 192 -15.91 5.66 -15.79
N ARG A 193 -16.77 5.66 -14.77
CA ARG A 193 -18.05 6.42 -14.72
C ARG A 193 -18.28 7.18 -13.40
N PHE A 194 -17.23 7.37 -12.60
CA PHE A 194 -17.31 8.02 -11.29
C PHE A 194 -17.67 9.51 -11.29
N SER A 195 -17.56 10.20 -12.43
CA SER A 195 -17.84 11.63 -12.58
C SER A 195 -19.24 11.91 -13.10
N ASP A 196 -19.64 11.29 -14.20
CA ASP A 196 -20.98 11.38 -14.79
C ASP A 196 -21.47 9.97 -15.12
N PRO A 197 -22.63 9.52 -14.62
CA PRO A 197 -23.64 10.23 -13.82
C PRO A 197 -23.47 10.13 -12.29
N TRP A 198 -22.35 9.58 -11.80
CA TRP A 198 -22.16 9.20 -10.39
C TRP A 198 -21.37 10.20 -9.54
N GLY A 199 -21.03 11.37 -10.09
CA GLY A 199 -20.28 12.41 -9.38
C GLY A 199 -20.97 12.95 -8.13
N PHE A 200 -22.25 12.64 -7.92
CA PHE A 200 -22.99 13.01 -6.71
C PHE A 200 -22.65 12.12 -5.50
N LEU A 201 -22.14 10.90 -5.66
CA LEU A 201 -21.80 10.04 -4.52
C LEU A 201 -20.78 10.74 -3.60
N ASP A 202 -21.04 10.74 -2.29
CA ASP A 202 -20.16 11.41 -1.31
C ASP A 202 -18.79 10.71 -1.22
N SER A 203 -18.78 9.38 -1.33
CA SER A 203 -17.61 8.52 -1.35
C SER A 203 -17.88 7.25 -2.17
N TRP A 204 -16.84 6.49 -2.51
CA TRP A 204 -16.92 5.13 -3.03
C TRP A 204 -15.72 4.34 -2.54
N PHE A 205 -15.94 3.08 -2.17
CA PHE A 205 -14.85 2.23 -1.70
C PHE A 205 -14.57 1.06 -2.64
N CYS A 206 -13.29 0.73 -2.80
CA CYS A 206 -12.87 -0.40 -3.64
C CYS A 206 -12.81 -1.71 -2.85
N TRP A 207 -13.78 -2.61 -3.06
CA TRP A 207 -13.80 -3.92 -2.38
C TRP A 207 -12.56 -4.77 -2.71
N GLY A 208 -12.28 -4.97 -4.00
CA GLY A 208 -11.20 -5.84 -4.48
C GLY A 208 -9.78 -5.32 -4.23
N CYS A 209 -9.62 -4.06 -3.82
CA CYS A 209 -8.32 -3.44 -3.59
C CYS A 209 -7.60 -3.96 -2.35
N ALA A 210 -8.20 -4.86 -1.56
CA ALA A 210 -7.49 -5.55 -0.49
C ALA A 210 -6.48 -6.60 -1.00
N TYR A 211 -6.68 -7.14 -2.21
CA TYR A 211 -5.96 -8.32 -2.71
C TYR A 211 -5.23 -8.07 -4.03
N PRO A 212 -4.16 -8.82 -4.33
CA PRO A 212 -3.58 -8.85 -5.67
C PRO A 212 -4.57 -9.41 -6.69
N GLN A 213 -4.65 -8.76 -7.86
CA GLN A 213 -5.50 -9.18 -8.99
C GLN A 213 -4.74 -10.03 -10.01
N SER A 214 -3.50 -10.40 -9.71
CA SER A 214 -2.60 -11.19 -10.57
C SER A 214 -1.62 -11.99 -9.72
N ASN A 215 -0.75 -12.76 -10.37
CA ASN A 215 0.38 -13.45 -9.73
C ASN A 215 1.53 -12.50 -9.35
N GLU A 216 1.21 -11.31 -8.86
CA GLU A 216 2.18 -10.31 -8.42
C GLU A 216 1.90 -9.93 -6.97
N PRO A 217 2.90 -9.42 -6.21
CA PRO A 217 2.64 -8.85 -4.90
C PRO A 217 1.65 -7.68 -4.98
N LYS A 218 0.82 -7.49 -3.94
CA LYS A 218 -0.08 -6.33 -3.88
C LYS A 218 0.75 -5.04 -3.96
N ASN A 219 0.28 -4.07 -4.73
CA ASN A 219 0.81 -2.71 -4.80
C ASN A 219 -0.34 -1.70 -4.74
N THR A 220 -0.06 -0.41 -4.93
CA THR A 220 -1.05 0.69 -4.85
C THR A 220 -1.51 1.22 -6.21
N LEU A 221 -1.23 0.53 -7.31
CA LEU A 221 -1.51 1.06 -8.65
C LEU A 221 -3.02 1.17 -8.92
N ASP A 222 -3.80 0.18 -8.48
CA ASP A 222 -5.25 0.22 -8.48
C ASP A 222 -5.77 1.37 -7.60
N ASP A 223 -5.25 1.52 -6.38
CA ASP A 223 -5.63 2.61 -5.47
C ASP A 223 -5.37 3.99 -6.08
N GLN A 224 -4.19 4.19 -6.67
CA GLN A 224 -3.83 5.46 -7.32
C GLN A 224 -4.71 5.75 -8.54
N TRP A 225 -5.08 4.71 -9.30
CA TRP A 225 -6.03 4.86 -10.41
C TRP A 225 -7.40 5.30 -9.93
N TYR A 226 -7.98 4.63 -8.91
CA TYR A 226 -9.26 5.03 -8.34
C TYR A 226 -9.20 6.43 -7.71
N TYR A 227 -8.14 6.75 -6.96
CA TYR A 227 -7.93 8.08 -6.39
C TYR A 227 -7.85 9.17 -7.47
N SER A 228 -7.23 8.91 -8.62
CA SER A 228 -7.16 9.89 -9.71
C SER A 228 -8.52 10.30 -10.27
N MET A 229 -9.54 9.43 -10.16
CA MET A 229 -10.91 9.70 -10.62
C MET A 229 -11.80 10.27 -9.52
N LEU A 230 -11.60 9.85 -8.28
CA LEU A 230 -12.49 10.15 -7.15
C LEU A 230 -11.96 11.29 -6.26
N GLY A 231 -10.65 11.52 -6.23
CA GLY A 231 -9.98 12.41 -5.29
C GLY A 231 -10.24 11.96 -3.85
N SER A 232 -10.52 12.92 -2.96
CA SER A 232 -10.81 12.65 -1.54
C SER A 232 -12.07 11.82 -1.28
N ARG A 233 -12.88 11.52 -2.32
CA ARG A 233 -14.02 10.61 -2.26
C ARG A 233 -13.62 9.14 -2.35
N TYR A 234 -12.34 8.84 -2.55
CA TYR A 234 -11.85 7.48 -2.61
C TYR A 234 -11.69 6.89 -1.19
N ALA A 235 -12.23 5.69 -1.02
CA ALA A 235 -11.98 4.82 0.10
C ALA A 235 -11.49 3.45 -0.42
N THR A 236 -10.80 2.69 0.44
CA THR A 236 -10.22 1.41 0.02
C THR A 236 -10.31 0.38 1.14
N THR A 237 -9.91 -0.84 0.84
CA THR A 237 -10.01 -1.97 1.76
C THR A 237 -8.66 -2.56 2.15
N ALA A 238 -8.64 -3.23 3.30
CA ALA A 238 -7.55 -4.05 3.78
C ALA A 238 -8.05 -5.45 4.16
N SER A 239 -7.26 -6.47 3.84
CA SER A 239 -7.48 -7.85 4.26
C SER A 239 -6.17 -8.62 4.25
N SER A 240 -6.16 -9.80 4.87
CA SER A 240 -4.98 -10.66 4.94
C SER A 240 -5.06 -11.89 4.03
N TRP A 241 -6.25 -12.35 3.65
CA TRP A 241 -6.39 -13.63 2.94
C TRP A 241 -7.69 -13.72 2.15
N MET A 242 -7.72 -14.51 1.07
CA MET A 242 -8.93 -14.75 0.27
C MET A 242 -8.87 -16.10 -0.43
N PHE A 243 -9.79 -16.99 -0.06
CA PHE A 243 -9.95 -18.30 -0.66
C PHE A 243 -11.40 -18.78 -0.54
N THR A 244 -11.96 -19.25 -1.65
CA THR A 244 -13.30 -19.84 -1.73
C THR A 244 -13.25 -21.18 -2.45
N HIS A 245 -14.14 -22.10 -2.05
CA HIS A 245 -14.23 -23.43 -2.67
C HIS A 245 -15.67 -23.98 -2.70
N TYR A 246 -16.59 -23.17 -3.22
CA TYR A 246 -18.01 -23.50 -3.32
C TYR A 246 -18.39 -24.09 -4.69
N SER A 247 -19.15 -25.18 -4.67
CA SER A 247 -19.63 -25.86 -5.89
C SER A 247 -20.83 -25.20 -6.55
N TRP A 248 -21.61 -24.45 -5.78
CA TRP A 248 -22.95 -23.98 -6.14
C TRP A 248 -22.98 -22.54 -6.68
N THR A 249 -21.89 -21.79 -6.52
CA THR A 249 -21.79 -20.36 -6.88
C THR A 249 -20.65 -20.06 -7.86
N ASN A 250 -19.97 -21.10 -8.38
CA ASN A 250 -18.74 -20.94 -9.18
C ASN A 250 -17.62 -20.15 -8.45
N LYS A 251 -17.74 -19.96 -7.12
CA LYS A 251 -16.72 -19.36 -6.25
C LYS A 251 -15.69 -20.43 -5.85
N ASN A 252 -14.80 -20.74 -6.79
CA ASN A 252 -13.65 -21.64 -6.57
C ASN A 252 -12.36 -20.93 -7.00
N PHE A 253 -11.82 -20.08 -6.11
CA PHE A 253 -10.63 -19.28 -6.41
C PHE A 253 -9.81 -18.96 -5.16
N TYR A 254 -8.52 -18.71 -5.37
CA TYR A 254 -7.56 -18.17 -4.42
C TYR A 254 -7.05 -16.84 -4.96
N LEU A 255 -7.12 -15.78 -4.15
CA LEU A 255 -6.33 -14.57 -4.37
C LEU A 255 -5.13 -14.61 -3.43
N ARG A 256 -4.00 -14.11 -3.92
CA ARG A 256 -2.71 -14.31 -3.27
C ARG A 256 -2.64 -13.60 -1.92
N GLY A 257 -2.66 -14.38 -0.82
CA GLY A 257 -2.42 -13.94 0.56
C GLY A 257 -0.94 -13.98 0.99
N ASP A 258 -0.07 -14.38 0.08
CA ASP A 258 1.40 -14.46 0.27
C ASP A 258 2.06 -13.07 0.36
N ASP A 259 3.39 -13.03 0.53
CA ASP A 259 4.19 -11.79 0.67
C ASP A 259 3.72 -10.87 1.81
N TRP A 260 3.33 -11.47 2.93
CA TRP A 260 2.89 -10.73 4.12
C TRP A 260 1.74 -9.77 3.83
N LEU A 261 0.77 -10.18 2.97
CA LEU A 261 -0.30 -9.33 2.43
C LEU A 261 -0.91 -8.40 3.48
N GLY A 262 -1.35 -8.92 4.62
CA GLY A 262 -1.97 -8.11 5.67
C GLY A 262 -1.08 -6.95 6.13
N ALA A 263 0.18 -7.21 6.45
CA ALA A 263 1.15 -6.19 6.87
C ALA A 263 1.51 -5.22 5.73
N VAL A 264 1.85 -5.75 4.55
CA VAL A 264 2.27 -4.96 3.39
C VAL A 264 1.13 -4.05 2.91
N ARG A 265 -0.11 -4.56 2.92
CA ARG A 265 -1.27 -3.77 2.53
C ARG A 265 -1.46 -2.57 3.46
N TRP A 266 -1.35 -2.77 4.77
CA TRP A 266 -1.43 -1.66 5.72
C TRP A 266 -0.29 -0.65 5.59
N GLU A 267 0.93 -1.11 5.32
CA GLU A 267 2.08 -0.22 5.08
C GLU A 267 1.89 0.63 3.82
N GLN A 268 1.26 0.07 2.79
CA GLN A 268 0.85 0.80 1.59
C GLN A 268 -0.21 1.85 1.89
N LEU A 269 -1.23 1.49 2.68
CA LEU A 269 -2.27 2.44 3.10
C LEU A 269 -1.70 3.55 3.97
N MET A 270 -0.69 3.26 4.79
CA MET A 270 0.08 4.28 5.51
C MET A 270 0.81 5.24 4.55
N GLY A 271 1.40 4.72 3.47
CA GLY A 271 2.04 5.54 2.43
C GLY A 271 1.07 6.43 1.66
N MET A 272 -0.22 6.08 1.63
CA MET A 272 -1.29 6.87 0.99
C MET A 272 -2.20 7.55 2.01
N ARG A 273 -1.86 7.54 3.30
CA ARG A 273 -2.75 7.96 4.39
C ARG A 273 -3.35 9.35 4.18
N ASP A 274 -2.56 10.29 3.66
CA ASP A 274 -3.01 11.68 3.45
C ASP A 274 -4.08 11.81 2.37
N GLN A 275 -4.17 10.83 1.47
CA GLN A 275 -5.17 10.74 0.40
C GLN A 275 -6.48 10.07 0.85
N LEU A 276 -6.45 9.33 1.96
CA LEU A 276 -7.55 8.48 2.40
C LEU A 276 -8.30 9.10 3.59
N THR A 277 -9.62 9.05 3.57
CA THR A 277 -10.45 9.38 4.75
C THR A 277 -10.92 8.11 5.45
N PHE A 278 -11.35 7.13 4.65
CA PHE A 278 -11.90 5.87 5.10
C PHE A 278 -11.06 4.69 4.61
N THR A 279 -10.94 3.68 5.46
CA THR A 279 -10.50 2.34 5.08
C THR A 279 -11.40 1.33 5.76
N GLU A 280 -11.76 0.27 5.04
CA GLU A 280 -12.61 -0.79 5.58
C GLU A 280 -11.88 -2.14 5.57
N ILE A 281 -11.91 -2.84 6.71
CA ILE A 281 -11.33 -4.16 6.85
C ILE A 281 -12.37 -5.20 6.42
N ILE A 282 -12.00 -6.04 5.46
CA ILE A 282 -12.82 -7.14 4.98
C ILE A 282 -12.17 -8.47 5.40
N THR A 283 -12.74 -9.25 6.32
CA THR A 283 -13.95 -8.99 7.11
C THR A 283 -13.81 -9.56 8.53
N TRP A 284 -14.76 -9.30 9.42
CA TRP A 284 -14.78 -9.92 10.74
C TRP A 284 -15.03 -11.43 10.65
N ASN A 285 -15.96 -11.87 9.79
CA ASN A 285 -16.58 -13.18 9.96
C ASN A 285 -17.12 -13.82 8.67
N ASP A 286 -16.57 -13.45 7.51
CA ASP A 286 -16.81 -14.15 6.25
C ASP A 286 -15.89 -15.37 6.13
N TRP A 287 -16.26 -16.44 6.84
CA TRP A 287 -15.47 -17.67 6.88
C TRP A 287 -15.44 -18.42 5.55
N GLY A 288 -16.54 -18.35 4.80
CA GLY A 288 -16.66 -18.88 3.44
C GLY A 288 -15.62 -18.37 2.46
N GLU A 289 -15.25 -17.10 2.57
CA GLU A 289 -14.25 -16.47 1.70
C GLU A 289 -12.85 -16.39 2.31
N SER A 290 -12.65 -17.00 3.48
CA SER A 290 -11.37 -17.07 4.18
C SER A 290 -10.75 -15.71 4.53
N ASN A 291 -11.50 -14.61 4.45
CA ASN A 291 -10.99 -13.26 4.71
C ASN A 291 -11.27 -12.76 6.15
N TYR A 292 -11.81 -13.64 7.00
CA TYR A 292 -12.23 -13.37 8.37
C TYR A 292 -11.05 -13.09 9.31
N TYR A 293 -11.31 -12.30 10.34
CA TYR A 293 -10.41 -12.03 11.48
C TYR A 293 -10.92 -12.59 12.81
N GLY A 294 -12.25 -12.66 12.96
CA GLY A 294 -12.93 -13.07 14.17
C GLY A 294 -12.96 -14.58 14.40
N PRO A 295 -13.22 -15.00 15.64
CA PRO A 295 -13.20 -16.40 16.02
C PRO A 295 -14.39 -17.18 15.42
N PHE A 296 -14.16 -18.45 15.08
CA PHE A 296 -15.20 -19.34 14.59
C PHE A 296 -16.12 -19.79 15.74
N ARG A 297 -17.25 -19.09 15.96
CA ARG A 297 -18.17 -19.35 17.08
C ARG A 297 -19.13 -20.52 16.85
N TYR A 298 -19.63 -20.67 15.62
CA TYR A 298 -20.67 -21.65 15.28
C TYR A 298 -20.32 -22.37 13.98
N LYS A 299 -19.97 -23.64 14.09
CA LYS A 299 -19.56 -24.46 12.93
C LYS A 299 -20.69 -24.59 11.89
N ASP A 300 -21.93 -24.70 12.36
CA ASP A 300 -23.10 -24.87 11.50
C ASP A 300 -23.67 -23.55 10.96
N ALA A 301 -23.16 -22.38 11.40
CA ALA A 301 -23.66 -21.09 10.95
C ALA A 301 -23.24 -20.74 9.52
N GLN A 302 -22.33 -21.53 8.93
CA GLN A 302 -21.82 -21.32 7.59
C GLN A 302 -22.62 -22.06 6.53
N PRO A 303 -22.55 -21.61 5.26
CA PRO A 303 -23.04 -22.41 4.16
C PRO A 303 -22.47 -23.83 4.25
N THR A 304 -23.33 -24.82 4.06
CA THR A 304 -22.96 -26.23 4.14
C THR A 304 -21.76 -26.52 3.24
N GLY A 305 -20.73 -27.16 3.79
CA GLY A 305 -19.54 -27.55 3.03
C GLY A 305 -18.34 -26.60 3.15
N THR A 306 -18.37 -25.61 4.05
CA THR A 306 -17.25 -24.68 4.34
C THR A 306 -16.16 -25.34 5.21
N TYR A 307 -15.66 -26.50 4.80
CA TYR A 307 -14.69 -27.28 5.60
C TYR A 307 -13.31 -26.61 5.69
N TRP A 308 -12.98 -25.69 4.78
CA TRP A 308 -11.65 -25.07 4.71
C TRP A 308 -11.41 -23.99 5.77
N ALA A 309 -12.46 -23.51 6.42
CA ALA A 309 -12.37 -22.57 7.54
C ALA A 309 -12.38 -23.28 8.91
N GLU A 310 -12.80 -24.55 8.96
CA GLU A 310 -12.85 -25.32 10.20
C GLU A 310 -11.43 -25.55 10.74
N ASP A 311 -11.19 -25.09 11.98
CA ASP A 311 -9.90 -25.19 12.68
C ASP A 311 -8.75 -24.40 12.01
N PHE A 312 -9.08 -23.37 11.21
CA PHE A 312 -8.14 -22.42 10.62
C PHE A 312 -8.31 -21.03 11.25
N PRO A 313 -7.77 -20.77 12.46
CA PRO A 313 -7.95 -19.49 13.14
C PRO A 313 -7.15 -18.38 12.45
N HIS A 314 -7.75 -17.18 12.38
CA HIS A 314 -7.10 -15.94 11.90
C HIS A 314 -6.95 -14.88 13.00
N THR A 315 -7.22 -15.21 14.26
CA THR A 315 -7.16 -14.26 15.38
C THR A 315 -5.76 -13.71 15.63
N ALA A 316 -4.71 -14.44 15.26
CA ALA A 316 -3.34 -13.94 15.24
C ALA A 316 -3.14 -12.80 14.23
N LEU A 317 -3.76 -12.90 13.04
CA LEU A 317 -3.75 -11.83 12.04
C LEU A 317 -4.50 -10.61 12.56
N TRP A 318 -5.62 -10.83 13.27
CA TRP A 318 -6.37 -9.75 13.92
C TRP A 318 -5.56 -9.03 14.99
N ASP A 319 -4.81 -9.79 15.79
CA ASP A 319 -3.96 -9.21 16.82
C ASP A 319 -2.89 -8.30 16.22
N MET A 320 -2.20 -8.79 15.18
CA MET A 320 -1.21 -8.04 14.41
C MET A 320 -1.79 -6.78 13.76
N THR A 321 -3.00 -6.85 13.19
CA THR A 321 -3.63 -5.72 12.47
C THR A 321 -3.83 -4.49 13.35
N HIS A 322 -4.00 -4.65 14.67
CA HIS A 322 -4.18 -3.51 15.59
C HIS A 322 -3.06 -2.47 15.49
N TYR A 323 -1.80 -2.92 15.43
CA TYR A 323 -0.63 -2.04 15.30
C TYR A 323 -0.76 -1.10 14.09
N TYR A 324 -1.27 -1.63 12.99
CA TYR A 324 -1.44 -0.90 11.74
C TYR A 324 -2.67 0.01 11.75
N ILE A 325 -3.76 -0.40 12.40
CA ILE A 325 -4.93 0.47 12.62
C ILE A 325 -4.51 1.71 13.40
N THR A 326 -3.81 1.54 14.52
CA THR A 326 -3.33 2.67 15.32
C THR A 326 -2.40 3.56 14.50
N ALA A 327 -1.51 2.98 13.69
CA ALA A 327 -0.64 3.73 12.79
C ALA A 327 -1.46 4.57 11.80
N PHE A 328 -2.48 3.98 11.16
CA PHE A 328 -3.32 4.68 10.19
C PHE A 328 -4.15 5.77 10.83
N LYS A 329 -4.64 5.58 12.06
CA LYS A 329 -5.41 6.62 12.74
C LYS A 329 -4.53 7.78 13.20
N THR A 330 -3.38 7.47 13.80
CA THR A 330 -2.49 8.49 14.40
C THR A 330 -1.50 9.12 13.40
N GLY A 331 -1.25 8.45 12.28
CA GLY A 331 -0.22 8.84 11.31
C GLY A 331 1.19 8.45 11.70
N GLN A 332 1.39 7.71 12.78
CA GLN A 332 2.69 7.26 13.27
C GLN A 332 2.61 5.82 13.74
N TYR A 333 3.59 5.01 13.39
CA TYR A 333 3.67 3.64 13.89
C TYR A 333 3.84 3.63 15.42
N PRO A 334 3.01 2.89 16.18
CA PRO A 334 3.19 2.75 17.62
C PRO A 334 4.56 2.15 17.97
N THR A 335 5.09 2.48 19.14
CA THR A 335 6.26 1.76 19.66
C THR A 335 5.88 0.33 20.02
N ILE A 336 6.68 -0.64 19.59
CA ILE A 336 6.51 -2.05 19.99
C ILE A 336 6.94 -2.20 21.44
N THR A 337 6.02 -2.64 22.29
CA THR A 337 6.22 -2.77 23.74
C THR A 337 6.19 -4.23 24.23
N GLU A 338 5.79 -5.16 23.38
CA GLU A 338 5.72 -6.59 23.67
C GLU A 338 6.36 -7.35 22.50
N ASP A 339 7.17 -8.38 22.80
CA ASP A 339 7.69 -9.25 21.76
C ASP A 339 6.65 -10.30 21.36
N VAL A 340 6.34 -10.35 20.08
CA VAL A 340 5.36 -11.30 19.52
C VAL A 340 5.82 -11.78 18.16
N ILE A 341 5.70 -13.07 17.89
CA ILE A 341 5.86 -13.62 16.53
C ILE A 341 4.48 -14.08 16.05
N TYR A 342 3.96 -13.43 15.01
CA TYR A 342 2.79 -13.89 14.25
C TYR A 342 3.26 -14.74 13.08
N PHE A 343 2.66 -15.91 12.86
CA PHE A 343 3.10 -16.84 11.83
C PHE A 343 1.93 -17.59 11.22
N TRP A 344 2.04 -17.95 9.94
CA TRP A 344 0.99 -18.69 9.24
C TRP A 344 1.53 -19.52 8.08
N ALA A 345 0.76 -20.54 7.72
CA ALA A 345 1.05 -21.44 6.60
C ALA A 345 -0.25 -22.03 6.02
N ARG A 346 -0.20 -22.39 4.74
CA ARG A 346 -1.19 -23.26 4.10
C ARG A 346 -0.94 -24.73 4.50
N PRO A 347 -1.96 -25.60 4.51
CA PRO A 347 -1.85 -26.97 5.05
C PRO A 347 -1.10 -27.95 4.15
N HIS A 348 -0.91 -27.59 2.88
CA HIS A 348 -0.26 -28.41 1.86
C HIS A 348 0.42 -27.53 0.80
N PHE A 349 1.25 -28.13 -0.05
CA PHE A 349 1.88 -27.42 -1.17
C PHE A 349 0.85 -26.88 -2.18
N ALA A 350 1.21 -25.84 -2.92
CA ALA A 350 0.38 -25.29 -4.00
C ALA A 350 0.19 -26.25 -5.18
N SER A 351 1.09 -27.22 -5.34
CA SER A 351 1.06 -28.16 -6.48
C SER A 351 0.39 -29.51 -6.17
N VAL A 352 -0.30 -29.65 -5.02
CA VAL A 352 -0.94 -30.93 -4.67
C VAL A 352 -2.05 -31.30 -5.64
N THR A 353 -2.36 -32.59 -5.70
CA THR A 353 -3.59 -33.08 -6.33
C THR A 353 -4.57 -33.55 -5.25
N ALA A 354 -5.84 -33.20 -5.36
CA ALA A 354 -6.86 -33.74 -4.47
C ALA A 354 -7.48 -35.02 -5.05
N SER A 355 -7.52 -36.11 -4.27
CA SER A 355 -8.06 -37.41 -4.72
C SER A 355 -9.56 -37.57 -4.55
N SER A 356 -10.21 -36.72 -3.74
CA SER A 356 -11.63 -36.85 -3.40
C SER A 356 -12.36 -35.50 -3.45
N ASP A 357 -11.90 -34.62 -4.34
CA ASP A 357 -12.47 -33.30 -4.58
C ASP A 357 -13.10 -33.20 -5.97
N SER A 358 -14.43 -33.02 -6.00
CA SER A 358 -15.19 -32.96 -7.25
C SER A 358 -15.13 -31.59 -7.95
N LEU A 359 -14.70 -30.52 -7.28
CA LEU A 359 -14.67 -29.17 -7.89
C LEU A 359 -13.39 -28.95 -8.70
N GLY A 360 -12.34 -29.72 -8.41
CA GLY A 360 -11.01 -29.47 -8.96
C GLY A 360 -10.31 -28.29 -8.29
N PRO A 361 -9.05 -28.03 -8.67
CA PRO A 361 -8.24 -27.00 -8.03
C PRO A 361 -8.86 -25.61 -8.19
N PRO A 362 -8.70 -24.71 -7.21
CA PRO A 362 -9.18 -23.34 -7.33
C PRO A 362 -8.43 -22.57 -8.41
N ASN A 363 -9.14 -21.67 -9.08
CA ASN A 363 -8.51 -20.67 -9.94
C ASN A 363 -7.51 -19.85 -9.11
N GLY A 364 -6.33 -19.57 -9.66
CA GLY A 364 -5.28 -18.87 -8.94
C GLY A 364 -4.40 -19.74 -8.05
N GLN A 365 -4.63 -21.06 -7.95
CA GLN A 365 -3.78 -21.94 -7.11
C GLN A 365 -2.28 -21.82 -7.42
N ALA A 366 -1.92 -21.58 -8.69
CA ALA A 366 -0.55 -21.46 -9.15
C ALA A 366 0.16 -20.19 -8.64
N TRP A 367 -0.59 -19.25 -8.06
CA TRP A 367 -0.05 -18.02 -7.47
C TRP A 367 0.41 -18.23 -6.03
N ALA A 368 0.00 -19.34 -5.43
CA ALA A 368 0.26 -19.66 -4.04
C ALA A 368 1.74 -20.04 -3.86
N GLN A 369 2.45 -19.38 -2.94
CA GLN A 369 3.88 -19.64 -2.69
C GLN A 369 4.10 -20.53 -1.47
N ASP A 370 4.98 -21.52 -1.57
CA ASP A 370 5.15 -22.56 -0.55
C ASP A 370 6.12 -22.15 0.58
N PHE A 371 5.72 -21.14 1.35
CA PHE A 371 6.43 -20.68 2.54
C PHE A 371 5.56 -20.71 3.80
N MET A 372 6.21 -20.95 4.95
CA MET A 372 5.74 -20.46 6.23
C MET A 372 6.15 -18.99 6.33
N TRP A 373 5.16 -18.14 6.63
CA TRP A 373 5.33 -16.71 6.74
C TRP A 373 5.32 -16.30 8.21
N ALA A 374 6.06 -15.25 8.55
CA ALA A 374 6.01 -14.66 9.88
C ALA A 374 6.23 -13.14 9.86
N VAL A 375 5.61 -12.46 10.82
CA VAL A 375 5.88 -11.07 11.18
C VAL A 375 6.22 -11.06 12.67
N ALA A 376 7.45 -10.67 12.99
CA ALA A 376 7.93 -10.60 14.36
C ALA A 376 8.02 -9.16 14.83
N PHE A 377 7.30 -8.84 15.90
CA PHE A 377 7.38 -7.59 16.63
C PHE A 377 8.42 -7.77 17.72
N SER A 378 9.51 -7.00 17.67
CA SER A 378 10.63 -7.10 18.60
C SER A 378 10.88 -5.78 19.30
N THR A 379 11.00 -5.80 20.63
CA THR A 379 11.27 -4.61 21.46
C THR A 379 12.75 -4.20 21.44
N ASP A 380 13.65 -5.12 21.05
CA ASP A 380 15.09 -4.90 20.93
C ASP A 380 15.64 -5.82 19.82
N VAL A 381 16.92 -5.69 19.49
CA VAL A 381 17.62 -6.60 18.57
C VAL A 381 17.48 -8.05 19.04
N SER A 382 17.10 -8.94 18.13
CA SER A 382 16.81 -10.34 18.44
C SER A 382 17.30 -11.31 17.36
N ASP A 383 17.62 -12.53 17.77
CA ASP A 383 17.71 -13.67 16.85
C ASP A 383 16.35 -14.37 16.83
N ILE A 384 15.80 -14.58 15.64
CA ILE A 384 14.49 -15.20 15.45
C ILE A 384 14.67 -16.50 14.67
N THR A 385 14.20 -17.60 15.22
CA THR A 385 14.19 -18.90 14.55
C THR A 385 12.78 -19.27 14.15
N LEU A 386 12.61 -19.65 12.88
CA LEU A 386 11.38 -20.25 12.36
C LEU A 386 11.67 -21.71 12.01
N CYS A 387 10.72 -22.60 12.28
CA CYS A 387 10.81 -24.02 11.95
C CYS A 387 9.52 -24.55 11.34
N MET A 388 9.68 -25.39 10.32
CA MET A 388 8.68 -26.31 9.77
C MET A 388 9.15 -27.74 10.04
N GLY A 389 8.60 -28.36 11.09
CA GLY A 389 9.10 -29.63 11.60
C GLY A 389 10.59 -29.54 11.96
N ALA A 390 11.41 -30.37 11.32
CA ALA A 390 12.86 -30.38 11.52
C ALA A 390 13.62 -29.30 10.70
N SER A 391 12.95 -28.64 9.75
CA SER A 391 13.57 -27.61 8.90
C SER A 391 13.52 -26.26 9.60
N CYS A 392 14.66 -25.74 10.04
CA CYS A 392 14.76 -24.50 10.80
C CYS A 392 15.73 -23.51 10.16
N THR A 393 15.38 -22.23 10.22
CA THR A 393 16.27 -21.11 9.86
C THR A 393 16.29 -20.10 11.00
N THR A 394 17.50 -19.69 11.41
CA THR A 394 17.69 -18.60 12.37
C THR A 394 18.13 -17.33 11.66
N PHE A 395 17.33 -16.29 11.80
CA PHE A 395 17.62 -14.93 11.36
C PHE A 395 18.29 -14.20 12.50
N THR A 396 19.59 -13.90 12.36
CA THR A 396 20.38 -13.28 13.43
C THR A 396 20.31 -11.76 13.37
N ASN A 397 20.48 -11.11 14.52
CA ASN A 397 20.56 -9.65 14.67
C ASN A 397 19.43 -8.89 13.96
N GLN A 398 18.20 -9.41 14.03
CA GLN A 398 17.03 -8.71 13.52
C GLN A 398 16.79 -7.45 14.36
N PRO A 399 16.59 -6.28 13.73
CA PRO A 399 16.43 -5.03 14.47
C PRO A 399 15.17 -5.04 15.34
N ALA A 400 15.15 -4.17 16.34
CA ALA A 400 13.91 -3.80 17.02
C ALA A 400 12.90 -3.25 16.01
N GLY A 401 11.61 -3.50 16.21
CA GLY A 401 10.55 -3.15 15.28
C GLY A 401 9.89 -4.37 14.64
N VAL A 402 9.30 -4.14 13.46
CA VAL A 402 8.57 -5.15 12.69
C VAL A 402 9.51 -5.84 11.70
N ASN A 403 9.66 -7.16 11.83
CA ASN A 403 10.51 -7.98 10.97
C ASN A 403 9.65 -8.97 10.16
N LYS A 404 9.73 -8.92 8.83
CA LYS A 404 9.03 -9.83 7.92
C LYS A 404 9.94 -10.99 7.52
N LEU A 405 9.60 -12.19 7.93
CA LEU A 405 10.44 -13.39 7.81
C LEU A 405 9.68 -14.53 7.12
N LYS A 406 10.39 -15.43 6.45
CA LYS A 406 9.81 -16.62 5.83
C LYS A 406 10.79 -17.76 5.69
N ILE A 407 10.29 -19.00 5.72
CA ILE A 407 11.06 -20.21 5.42
C ILE A 407 10.26 -21.14 4.50
N PRO A 408 10.91 -21.96 3.65
CA PRO A 408 10.18 -22.92 2.81
C PRO A 408 9.32 -23.88 3.64
N LEU A 409 8.17 -24.27 3.11
CA LEU A 409 7.33 -25.30 3.75
C LEU A 409 8.05 -26.65 3.79
N ALA A 410 7.93 -27.34 4.92
CA ALA A 410 8.46 -28.67 5.14
C ALA A 410 7.54 -29.46 6.07
N ALA A 411 7.61 -30.79 6.01
CA ALA A 411 6.76 -31.67 6.80
C ALA A 411 6.89 -31.41 8.31
N GLY A 412 5.76 -31.24 9.00
CA GLY A 412 5.71 -31.12 10.46
C GLY A 412 4.98 -29.87 10.95
N LYS A 413 5.12 -29.61 12.25
CA LYS A 413 4.49 -28.47 12.94
C LYS A 413 5.25 -27.17 12.68
N MET A 414 4.53 -26.05 12.77
CA MET A 414 5.17 -24.73 12.86
C MET A 414 5.79 -24.57 14.25
N SER A 415 7.00 -24.03 14.35
CA SER A 415 7.58 -23.60 15.63
C SER A 415 8.36 -22.31 15.46
N VAL A 416 8.33 -21.47 16.48
CA VAL A 416 8.96 -20.14 16.49
C VAL A 416 9.72 -19.91 17.78
N LYS A 417 10.87 -19.26 17.68
CA LYS A 417 11.72 -18.92 18.82
C LYS A 417 12.29 -17.53 18.66
N MET A 418 12.40 -16.79 19.75
CA MET A 418 13.10 -15.51 19.81
C MET A 418 14.12 -15.53 20.94
N VAL A 419 15.35 -15.15 20.62
CA VAL A 419 16.45 -15.01 21.57
C VAL A 419 16.92 -13.57 21.57
N LYS A 420 16.97 -12.95 22.74
CA LYS A 420 17.51 -11.60 22.94
C LYS A 420 18.63 -11.65 23.94
N ARG A 421 19.81 -11.12 23.58
CA ARG A 421 21.00 -11.11 24.45
C ARG A 421 21.28 -12.49 25.05
N SER A 422 21.21 -13.52 24.21
CA SER A 422 21.37 -14.94 24.57
C SER A 422 20.31 -15.53 25.51
N VAL A 423 19.22 -14.82 25.80
CA VAL A 423 18.07 -15.32 26.57
C VAL A 423 16.93 -15.65 25.62
N THR A 424 16.42 -16.89 25.69
CA THR A 424 15.20 -17.27 24.95
C THR A 424 14.00 -16.62 25.62
N VAL A 425 13.29 -15.75 24.89
CA VAL A 425 12.09 -15.04 25.37
C VAL A 425 10.79 -15.60 24.80
N ILE A 426 10.87 -16.23 23.63
CA ILE A 426 9.77 -16.98 22.99
C ILE A 426 10.34 -18.35 22.59
N ASP A 427 9.63 -19.42 22.92
CA ASP A 427 9.90 -20.79 22.46
C ASP A 427 8.55 -21.51 22.37
N HIS A 428 8.01 -21.64 21.15
CA HIS A 428 6.64 -22.11 20.93
C HIS A 428 6.56 -23.07 19.75
N THR A 429 5.79 -24.15 19.94
CA THR A 429 5.41 -25.08 18.89
C THR A 429 3.89 -25.07 18.76
N GLU A 430 3.40 -24.87 17.54
CA GLU A 430 1.97 -24.80 17.28
C GLU A 430 1.39 -26.21 17.19
N GLU A 431 0.51 -26.55 18.14
CA GLU A 431 -0.08 -27.88 18.25
C GLU A 431 -1.30 -28.06 17.34
N GLY A 432 -1.99 -26.96 17.00
CA GLY A 432 -3.20 -26.98 16.19
C GLY A 432 -2.96 -27.18 14.69
N PHE A 433 -1.70 -27.20 14.24
CA PHE A 433 -1.36 -27.26 12.82
C PHE A 433 -0.21 -28.21 12.53
N VAL A 434 -0.39 -29.06 11.51
CA VAL A 434 0.67 -29.90 10.95
C VAL A 434 0.65 -29.75 9.44
N PHE A 435 1.76 -29.32 8.86
CA PHE A 435 1.90 -29.25 7.41
C PHE A 435 2.02 -30.65 6.81
N ASN A 436 1.12 -30.94 5.85
CA ASN A 436 1.13 -32.16 5.09
C ASN A 436 1.99 -31.99 3.82
N ALA A 437 3.14 -32.66 3.79
CA ALA A 437 4.04 -32.66 2.65
C ALA A 437 3.68 -33.70 1.56
N ALA A 438 2.51 -34.36 1.66
CA ALA A 438 2.04 -35.27 0.64
C ALA A 438 1.75 -34.53 -0.67
N SER A 439 2.07 -35.19 -1.80
CA SER A 439 1.70 -34.71 -3.14
C SER A 439 0.22 -34.92 -3.47
N VAL A 440 -0.49 -35.71 -2.66
CA VAL A 440 -1.91 -35.99 -2.79
C VAL A 440 -2.60 -35.71 -1.45
N VAL A 441 -3.71 -34.97 -1.50
CA VAL A 441 -4.56 -34.64 -0.35
C VAL A 441 -6.00 -35.09 -0.62
N ASP A 442 -6.86 -35.13 0.41
CA ASP A 442 -8.26 -35.51 0.21
C ASP A 442 -9.04 -34.42 -0.53
N LYS A 443 -8.86 -33.15 -0.12
CA LYS A 443 -9.52 -31.96 -0.68
C LYS A 443 -8.58 -30.76 -0.74
N TYR A 444 -8.87 -29.81 -1.63
CA TYR A 444 -8.09 -28.58 -1.75
C TYR A 444 -8.41 -27.60 -0.61
N ASN A 445 -7.40 -27.11 0.10
CA ASN A 445 -7.56 -26.02 1.06
C ASN A 445 -6.43 -24.99 0.92
N TYR A 446 -6.76 -23.84 0.35
CA TYR A 446 -5.84 -22.70 0.19
C TYR A 446 -6.07 -21.60 1.24
N ASN A 447 -6.83 -21.87 2.29
CA ASN A 447 -6.86 -21.04 3.49
C ASN A 447 -5.54 -21.16 4.26
N CYS A 448 -5.27 -20.24 5.20
CA CYS A 448 -4.10 -20.29 6.06
C CYS A 448 -4.46 -20.57 7.52
N TYR A 449 -3.64 -21.37 8.19
CA TYR A 449 -3.67 -21.42 9.65
C TYR A 449 -2.77 -20.31 10.17
N ALA A 450 -3.27 -19.44 11.05
CA ALA A 450 -2.47 -18.38 11.66
C ALA A 450 -2.37 -18.54 13.18
N GLY A 451 -1.14 -18.52 13.68
CA GLY A 451 -0.79 -18.59 15.10
C GLY A 451 0.03 -17.38 15.55
N SER A 452 0.18 -17.24 16.86
CA SER A 452 1.07 -16.24 17.45
C SER A 452 1.72 -16.76 18.73
N ALA A 453 2.92 -16.29 19.03
CA ALA A 453 3.62 -16.58 20.28
C ALA A 453 4.14 -15.27 20.88
N LYS A 454 3.80 -15.03 22.16
CA LYS A 454 4.19 -13.83 22.90
C LYS A 454 5.29 -14.16 23.91
N ALA A 455 6.18 -13.22 24.19
CA ALA A 455 7.18 -13.41 25.22
C ALA A 455 6.51 -13.64 26.58
N THR A 456 6.93 -14.68 27.30
CA THR A 456 6.47 -14.87 28.68
C THR A 456 7.21 -13.88 29.57
N SER A 457 6.47 -13.13 30.40
CA SER A 457 7.08 -12.33 31.46
C SER A 457 7.82 -13.29 32.39
N ALA A 458 9.16 -13.30 32.31
CA ALA A 458 9.98 -14.15 33.15
C ALA A 458 9.79 -13.75 34.62
N THR A 459 8.97 -14.53 35.35
CA THR A 459 9.07 -14.54 36.80
C THR A 459 10.40 -15.20 37.12
N SER A 460 11.36 -14.41 37.58
CA SER A 460 12.69 -14.86 37.97
C SER A 460 12.56 -15.94 39.04
N THR A 461 12.69 -17.20 38.64
CA THR A 461 12.92 -18.30 39.58
C THR A 461 14.22 -18.96 39.18
N THR A 462 15.27 -18.56 39.87
CA THR A 462 16.59 -19.20 39.83
C THR A 462 16.43 -20.64 40.31
N ALA A 463 16.69 -21.63 39.46
CA ALA A 463 16.83 -23.02 39.88
C ALA A 463 18.07 -23.64 39.24
N THR A 464 19.05 -23.85 40.11
CA THR A 464 20.34 -24.50 39.93
C THR A 464 20.20 -25.93 39.41
N SER A 465 21.17 -26.34 38.59
CA SER A 465 21.36 -27.69 38.06
C SER A 465 21.39 -28.79 39.12
N ALA A 466 20.79 -29.95 38.83
CA ALA A 466 21.37 -31.27 39.12
C ALA A 466 20.68 -32.42 38.35
N THR A 467 21.53 -33.30 37.83
CA THR A 467 21.39 -34.55 37.09
C THR A 467 20.52 -35.63 37.75
N SER A 468 19.78 -36.45 36.98
CA SER A 468 20.00 -37.91 36.80
C SER A 468 18.78 -38.68 36.27
N VAL A 469 19.12 -39.73 35.54
CA VAL A 469 18.33 -40.64 34.69
C VAL A 469 17.50 -41.63 35.50
N THR A 470 16.26 -41.92 35.09
CA THR A 470 15.79 -43.32 34.96
C THR A 470 14.57 -43.47 34.05
N THR A 471 14.67 -44.45 33.17
CA THR A 471 13.66 -45.03 32.27
C THR A 471 12.57 -45.81 33.02
N SER A 472 11.31 -45.68 32.60
CA SER A 472 10.40 -46.82 32.48
C SER A 472 9.19 -46.52 31.59
N THR A 473 9.04 -47.36 30.59
CA THR A 473 7.94 -47.53 29.64
C THR A 473 6.64 -47.94 30.34
N ALA A 474 5.50 -47.37 29.95
CA ALA A 474 4.20 -48.06 30.00
C ALA A 474 3.17 -47.38 29.08
N THR A 475 2.36 -48.24 28.48
CA THR A 475 1.55 -48.08 27.29
C THR A 475 0.09 -47.70 27.63
N SER A 476 -0.53 -46.94 26.72
CA SER A 476 -1.93 -47.03 26.24
C SER A 476 -3.15 -46.95 27.19
N THR A 477 -4.08 -46.10 26.72
CA THR A 477 -5.55 -46.30 26.55
C THR A 477 -6.51 -46.02 27.72
N SER A 478 -7.18 -44.87 27.58
CA SER A 478 -8.64 -44.63 27.57
C SER A 478 -9.51 -45.14 28.72
N ALA A 479 -10.21 -44.20 29.39
CA ALA A 479 -11.68 -44.14 29.41
C ALA A 479 -12.19 -42.93 30.21
N SER A 480 -13.27 -42.35 29.68
CA SER A 480 -14.10 -41.27 30.20
C SER A 480 -14.76 -41.57 31.53
N SER A 481 -15.00 -40.56 32.37
CA SER A 481 -16.20 -40.50 33.23
C SER A 481 -16.52 -39.06 33.63
N ALA A 482 -17.74 -38.63 33.34
CA ALA A 482 -18.37 -37.45 33.86
C ALA A 482 -18.95 -37.70 35.27
N SER A 483 -18.94 -36.67 36.11
CA SER A 483 -19.84 -36.38 37.25
C SER A 483 -19.40 -34.98 37.73
N GLY A 484 -20.18 -33.91 37.75
CA GLY A 484 -21.59 -33.78 38.07
C GLY A 484 -21.73 -33.55 39.57
N LEU A 485 -21.70 -32.30 40.04
CA LEU A 485 -22.47 -31.87 41.23
C LEU A 485 -22.60 -30.34 41.32
N THR A 486 -23.70 -29.96 41.93
CA THR A 486 -24.46 -28.72 41.79
C THR A 486 -24.50 -27.91 43.10
N ILE A 487 -24.81 -26.61 42.95
CA ILE A 487 -25.54 -25.70 43.86
C ILE A 487 -24.78 -25.07 45.04
N GLY A 488 -24.87 -23.74 45.07
CA GLY A 488 -24.68 -22.89 46.26
C GLY A 488 -25.17 -21.46 45.99
N THR A 489 -26.47 -21.22 46.19
CA THR A 489 -27.17 -19.93 46.08
C THR A 489 -27.06 -19.13 47.38
N ALA A 490 -26.84 -17.81 47.30
CA ALA A 490 -27.31 -16.76 48.23
C ALA A 490 -26.99 -15.39 47.57
N ALA A 491 -27.93 -14.58 47.08
CA ALA A 491 -29.01 -13.83 47.73
C ALA A 491 -28.55 -12.64 48.62
N THR A 492 -28.51 -11.45 47.99
CA THR A 492 -29.17 -10.19 48.38
C THR A 492 -28.72 -9.39 49.62
N SER A 493 -28.41 -8.11 49.38
CA SER A 493 -28.98 -6.93 50.08
C SER A 493 -28.55 -5.63 49.36
N THR A 494 -29.42 -5.00 48.57
CA THR A 494 -30.22 -3.79 48.89
C THR A 494 -29.51 -2.70 49.69
N SER A 495 -29.41 -1.51 49.12
CA SER A 495 -30.00 -0.27 49.67
C SER A 495 -30.02 0.84 48.61
N ALA A 496 -31.16 1.48 48.45
CA ALA A 496 -31.44 2.64 47.61
C ALA A 496 -31.89 3.80 48.50
N SER A 497 -31.57 5.05 48.11
CA SER A 497 -32.29 6.30 48.44
C SER A 497 -31.46 7.49 47.91
N THR A 498 -31.85 8.23 46.85
CA THR A 498 -32.86 9.30 46.68
C THR A 498 -32.53 10.69 47.28
N SER A 499 -32.76 11.71 46.43
CA SER A 499 -33.14 13.13 46.70
C SER A 499 -31.99 14.16 46.80
N ALA A 500 -31.86 15.11 45.85
CA ALA A 500 -32.50 16.46 45.78
C ALA A 500 -31.95 17.43 46.85
N SER A 501 -31.68 18.74 46.68
CA SER A 501 -31.83 19.79 45.65
C SER A 501 -31.24 21.09 46.26
N THR A 502 -30.94 22.12 45.43
CA THR A 502 -30.89 23.59 45.76
C THR A 502 -29.89 24.09 46.83
N SER A 503 -29.34 25.32 46.89
CA SER A 503 -29.24 26.54 46.08
C SER A 503 -28.34 27.54 46.85
N THR A 504 -28.03 28.70 46.23
CA THR A 504 -27.70 30.02 46.86
C THR A 504 -26.33 30.20 47.54
N SER A 505 -25.43 31.04 46.97
CA SER A 505 -25.23 32.50 47.27
C SER A 505 -24.00 32.68 48.18
N ALA A 506 -23.20 33.74 48.20
CA ALA A 506 -22.96 34.94 47.42
C ALA A 506 -21.71 35.63 48.04
N SER A 507 -21.20 36.67 47.36
CA SER A 507 -20.41 37.79 47.93
C SER A 507 -18.91 37.53 48.16
N GLY A 508 -18.00 38.48 47.89
CA GLY A 508 -18.12 39.88 47.49
C GLY A 508 -16.75 40.44 47.06
N LEU A 509 -16.77 41.43 46.15
CA LEU A 509 -16.39 42.84 46.39
C LEU A 509 -14.90 43.15 46.09
N THR A 510 -14.62 43.81 44.96
CA THR A 510 -14.22 45.25 44.80
C THR A 510 -12.72 45.50 45.03
N ILE A 511 -11.98 46.42 44.40
CA ILE A 511 -12.15 47.76 43.78
C ILE A 511 -11.12 47.80 42.62
N GLY A 512 -11.42 48.35 41.43
CA GLY A 512 -11.11 49.75 41.01
C GLY A 512 -9.59 49.96 40.83
N THR A 513 -9.04 50.56 39.79
CA THR A 513 -9.39 51.75 38.99
C THR A 513 -8.17 51.88 38.05
N ALA A 514 -8.26 52.02 36.73
CA ALA A 514 -8.76 53.14 35.93
C ALA A 514 -7.61 53.79 35.15
N LEU A 515 -7.88 54.02 33.85
CA LEU A 515 -7.49 55.18 33.04
C LEU A 515 -5.97 55.31 32.72
N THR A 516 -5.50 55.70 31.54
CA THR A 516 -6.13 56.41 30.42
C THR A 516 -5.13 56.45 29.26
N ALA A 517 -5.70 56.59 28.05
CA ALA A 517 -5.25 57.44 26.93
C ALA A 517 -3.82 57.24 26.35
N GLY A 518 -3.61 57.21 25.04
CA GLY A 518 -4.54 57.39 23.95
C GLY A 518 -3.79 57.64 22.63
N THR A 519 -4.56 57.50 21.55
CA THR A 519 -4.56 58.34 20.35
C THR A 519 -3.42 58.22 19.31
N THR A 520 -3.83 57.68 18.13
CA THR A 520 -3.72 58.24 16.75
C THR A 520 -2.34 58.59 16.18
N THR A 521 -1.97 58.44 14.89
CA THR A 521 -2.60 58.14 13.58
C THR A 521 -1.42 58.07 12.59
N THR A 522 -1.33 57.06 11.71
CA THR A 522 -1.54 57.15 10.24
C THR A 522 -0.43 57.79 9.38
N ALA A 523 0.01 56.99 8.39
CA ALA A 523 0.38 57.31 6.99
C ALA A 523 1.84 57.55 6.52
N THR A 524 2.34 56.55 5.77
CA THR A 524 2.62 56.54 4.30
C THR A 524 3.91 57.19 3.72
N THR A 525 4.66 56.33 3.01
CA THR A 525 5.50 56.46 1.77
C THR A 525 6.89 57.14 1.73
N THR A 526 7.90 56.28 1.53
CA THR A 526 8.89 56.15 0.41
C THR A 526 9.99 57.21 0.10
N ALA A 527 11.21 56.65 -0.02
CA ALA A 527 12.35 56.90 -0.95
C ALA A 527 13.47 57.92 -0.64
N GLY A 528 14.68 57.36 -0.44
CA GLY A 528 16.03 57.82 -0.89
C GLY A 528 16.71 58.95 -0.07
N THR A 529 18.02 59.03 0.16
CA THR A 529 19.21 58.25 -0.20
C THR A 529 20.38 58.75 0.70
N THR A 530 21.24 57.83 1.16
CA THR A 530 22.69 57.95 1.53
C THR A 530 23.24 58.97 2.54
N SER A 531 23.81 58.37 3.61
CA SER A 531 25.23 58.43 4.06
C SER A 531 25.64 59.31 5.27
N THR A 532 26.00 58.57 6.33
CA THR A 532 27.12 58.73 7.29
C THR A 532 27.19 59.94 8.21
N THR A 533 27.14 59.70 9.53
CA THR A 533 28.31 59.82 10.44
C THR A 533 28.02 59.08 11.76
N ALA A 534 28.99 58.29 12.21
CA ALA A 534 28.93 57.42 13.38
C ALA A 534 29.21 58.19 14.69
N THR A 535 28.64 57.72 15.81
CA THR A 535 29.26 57.84 17.13
C THR A 535 29.01 56.56 17.92
N THR A 536 30.11 56.04 18.42
CA THR A 536 30.40 54.75 19.02
C THR A 536 29.88 54.63 20.44
N VAL A 537 29.32 53.45 20.78
CA VAL A 537 29.30 52.93 22.15
C VAL A 537 30.00 51.58 22.14
N THR A 538 31.09 51.50 22.90
CA THR A 538 31.94 50.35 23.13
C THR A 538 31.29 49.38 24.11
N THR A 539 31.11 48.13 23.69
CA THR A 539 30.92 46.98 24.59
C THR A 539 31.79 45.81 24.12
N SER A 540 32.59 45.32 25.06
CA SER A 540 33.22 43.99 25.16
C SER A 540 33.36 43.17 23.88
N SER A 541 34.61 43.08 23.42
CA SER A 541 35.13 42.22 22.36
C SER A 541 34.80 40.73 22.58
N SER A 542 33.74 40.24 21.93
CA SER A 542 33.75 38.90 21.35
C SER A 542 34.15 39.05 19.89
N SER A 543 35.25 38.44 19.47
CA SER A 543 35.59 38.33 18.06
C SER A 543 34.41 37.71 17.31
N SER A 544 33.72 38.49 16.47
CA SER A 544 32.75 37.93 15.52
C SER A 544 33.45 36.81 14.74
N PRO A 545 32.81 35.65 14.53
CA PRO A 545 33.44 34.58 13.79
C PRO A 545 33.80 35.08 12.39
N THR A 546 35.04 34.90 11.97
CA THR A 546 35.45 35.16 10.59
C THR A 546 34.89 34.04 9.71
N TRP A 547 33.98 34.42 8.80
CA TRP A 547 33.35 33.49 7.85
C TRP A 547 34.19 33.37 6.59
N THR A 548 34.48 32.13 6.18
CA THR A 548 35.19 31.82 4.93
C THR A 548 34.26 31.09 3.98
N SER A 549 34.16 31.54 2.73
CA SER A 549 33.39 30.84 1.70
C SER A 549 33.95 29.44 1.46
N GLN A 550 33.06 28.45 1.40
CA GLN A 550 33.35 27.04 1.13
C GLN A 550 32.95 26.63 -0.29
N GLY A 551 32.45 27.57 -1.10
CA GLY A 551 31.97 27.32 -2.46
C GLY A 551 30.50 26.95 -2.54
N CYS A 552 30.07 26.54 -3.73
CA CYS A 552 28.71 26.06 -3.98
C CYS A 552 28.60 24.62 -3.50
N ILE A 553 27.51 24.26 -2.82
CA ILE A 553 27.21 22.87 -2.45
C ILE A 553 25.79 22.50 -2.84
N ALA A 554 25.54 21.22 -3.10
CA ALA A 554 24.19 20.73 -3.38
C ALA A 554 23.31 20.68 -2.12
N GLU A 555 22.05 21.07 -2.25
CA GLU A 555 21.01 21.10 -1.22
C GLU A 555 19.94 20.01 -1.48
N GLY A 556 19.33 19.48 -0.43
CA GLY A 556 18.32 18.42 -0.55
C GLY A 556 16.89 18.94 -0.70
N THR A 557 16.03 18.17 -1.39
CA THR A 557 14.72 18.63 -1.93
C THR A 557 13.51 18.43 -1.01
N THR A 558 13.67 17.96 0.23
CA THR A 558 12.55 17.81 1.20
C THR A 558 13.01 18.10 2.62
N GLY A 559 12.10 18.54 3.50
CA GLY A 559 12.41 19.15 4.80
C GLY A 559 13.22 18.32 5.81
N SER A 560 13.37 17.01 5.61
CA SER A 560 14.24 16.14 6.43
C SER A 560 15.62 15.87 5.78
N ARG A 561 15.92 16.53 4.65
CA ARG A 561 17.03 16.22 3.74
C ARG A 561 17.98 17.40 3.43
N ARG A 562 17.81 18.53 4.13
CA ARG A 562 18.60 19.77 3.94
C ARG A 562 20.09 19.57 4.29
N ALA A 563 21.00 20.34 3.69
CA ALA A 563 22.44 20.29 4.01
C ALA A 563 22.73 20.91 5.38
N LEU A 564 21.99 21.97 5.71
CA LEU A 564 22.05 22.66 7.00
C LEU A 564 20.69 22.54 7.69
N ASN A 565 20.66 21.83 8.81
CA ASN A 565 19.44 21.45 9.53
C ASN A 565 19.19 22.26 10.82
N GLY A 566 19.85 23.40 10.98
CA GLY A 566 19.63 24.33 12.08
C GLY A 566 18.50 25.31 11.81
N ILE A 567 18.59 26.51 12.39
CA ILE A 567 17.59 27.57 12.14
C ILE A 567 17.68 28.10 10.71
N ASN A 568 16.56 28.59 10.20
CA ASN A 568 16.48 29.21 8.88
C ASN A 568 15.59 30.45 8.89
N THR A 569 15.75 31.30 7.87
CA THR A 569 14.92 32.47 7.63
C THR A 569 14.91 32.82 6.15
N SER A 570 13.94 33.62 5.71
CA SER A 570 13.95 34.19 4.35
C SER A 570 13.65 35.69 4.40
N SER A 571 14.31 36.46 3.54
CA SER A 571 14.15 37.91 3.48
C SER A 571 14.51 38.43 2.09
N ASP A 572 13.76 39.42 1.60
CA ASP A 572 14.11 40.09 0.35
C ASP A 572 15.33 41.00 0.51
N ASN A 573 15.76 41.23 1.76
CA ASN A 573 17.02 41.91 2.09
C ASN A 573 18.20 40.94 2.24
N MET A 574 18.08 39.67 1.84
CA MET A 574 19.13 38.67 2.10
C MET A 574 20.42 38.98 1.33
N THR A 575 21.55 38.85 2.04
CA THR A 575 22.93 38.85 1.53
C THR A 575 23.74 37.81 2.32
N PRO A 576 24.91 37.37 1.84
CA PRO A 576 25.75 36.45 2.60
C PRO A 576 26.10 37.00 3.99
N THR A 577 26.38 38.30 4.09
CA THR A 577 26.69 38.99 5.36
C THR A 577 25.51 38.96 6.34
N ILE A 578 24.29 39.16 5.85
CA ILE A 578 23.08 39.10 6.69
C ILE A 578 22.83 37.67 7.17
N CYS A 579 23.02 36.68 6.29
CA CYS A 579 22.89 35.27 6.66
C CYS A 579 23.94 34.84 7.69
N GLN A 580 25.20 35.25 7.50
CA GLN A 580 26.30 35.00 8.44
C GLN A 580 26.05 35.64 9.82
N ALA A 581 25.46 36.83 9.86
CA ALA A 581 25.07 37.49 11.11
C ALA A 581 23.91 36.76 11.80
N PHE A 582 22.92 36.30 11.04
CA PHE A 582 21.81 35.47 11.55
C PHE A 582 22.33 34.13 12.11
N CYS A 583 23.33 33.53 11.46
CA CYS A 583 23.95 32.28 11.86
C CYS A 583 25.13 32.44 12.85
N ALA A 584 25.28 33.57 13.54
CA ALA A 584 26.44 33.85 14.40
C ALA A 584 26.69 32.84 15.54
N GLY A 585 25.69 32.00 15.89
CA GLY A 585 25.80 30.90 16.85
C GLY A 585 26.04 29.51 16.24
N TYR A 586 26.27 29.42 14.92
CA TYR A 586 26.42 28.17 14.17
C TYR A 586 27.77 28.07 13.46
N ASP A 587 28.20 26.84 13.17
CA ASP A 587 29.46 26.59 12.45
C ASP A 587 29.39 26.90 10.96
N TYR A 588 28.19 26.77 10.36
CA TYR A 588 27.92 26.95 8.94
C TYR A 588 26.74 27.89 8.70
N ALA A 589 26.84 28.66 7.62
CA ALA A 589 25.78 29.50 7.08
C ALA A 589 25.70 29.27 5.56
N GLY A 590 24.49 29.11 5.03
CA GLY A 590 24.24 28.90 3.61
C GLY A 590 23.12 29.78 3.11
N VAL A 591 23.33 30.43 1.96
CA VAL A 591 22.30 31.20 1.27
C VAL A 591 21.78 30.42 0.06
N GLU A 592 20.45 30.37 -0.11
CA GLU A 592 19.75 29.67 -1.20
C GLU A 592 18.79 30.59 -1.93
N TYR A 593 18.63 30.34 -3.23
CA TYR A 593 17.57 30.91 -4.08
C TYR A 593 17.38 32.43 -3.94
N GLY A 594 18.49 33.16 -3.74
CA GLY A 594 18.50 34.62 -3.68
C GLY A 594 17.96 35.25 -2.39
N ARG A 595 17.21 34.54 -1.55
CA ARG A 595 16.50 35.14 -0.39
C ARG A 595 16.51 34.31 0.89
N GLU A 596 16.95 33.07 0.83
CA GLU A 596 16.85 32.13 1.94
C GLU A 596 18.20 31.99 2.64
N CYS A 597 18.15 31.79 3.96
CA CYS A 597 19.32 31.60 4.80
C CYS A 597 19.09 30.41 5.72
N TYR A 598 20.09 29.53 5.76
CA TYR A 598 20.10 28.30 6.55
C TYR A 598 21.37 28.24 7.41
N CYS A 599 21.22 27.85 8.68
CA CYS A 599 22.32 27.69 9.62
C CYS A 599 22.48 26.22 10.01
N GLY A 600 23.69 25.78 10.39
CA GLY A 600 23.90 24.43 10.89
C GLY A 600 25.26 24.25 11.56
N ASN A 601 25.38 23.23 12.42
CA ASN A 601 26.67 22.87 13.06
C ASN A 601 27.37 21.71 12.35
N THR A 602 26.66 21.05 11.44
CA THR A 602 27.13 19.90 10.67
C THR A 602 26.51 19.95 9.29
N LEU A 603 27.26 19.54 8.26
CA LEU A 603 26.68 19.18 6.96
C LEU A 603 26.07 17.78 7.10
N THR A 604 24.76 17.64 6.92
CA THR A 604 24.08 16.35 7.08
C THR A 604 23.94 15.61 5.76
N ASN A 605 24.46 14.37 5.67
CA ASN A 605 24.39 13.49 4.49
C ASN A 605 23.01 12.85 4.24
N ASN A 606 21.94 13.40 4.82
CA ASN A 606 20.59 12.84 4.74
C ASN A 606 19.82 13.33 3.50
N GLY A 607 20.49 13.45 2.35
CA GLY A 607 19.88 13.85 1.08
C GLY A 607 20.32 15.22 0.54
N ALA A 608 21.25 15.89 1.21
CA ALA A 608 22.15 16.87 0.62
C ALA A 608 23.56 16.33 0.78
N SER A 609 24.37 16.30 -0.29
CA SER A 609 25.63 15.54 -0.28
C SER A 609 26.78 16.26 0.43
N GLY A 610 26.61 17.55 0.77
CA GLY A 610 27.71 18.38 1.27
C GLY A 610 28.90 18.47 0.30
N LEU A 611 28.73 18.03 -0.96
CA LEU A 611 29.75 18.03 -1.99
C LEU A 611 29.81 19.40 -2.65
N VAL A 612 31.03 19.87 -2.92
CA VAL A 612 31.28 21.08 -3.70
C VAL A 612 30.72 20.88 -5.11
N ALA A 613 29.66 21.64 -5.42
CA ALA A 613 29.07 21.79 -6.74
C ALA A 613 29.87 22.82 -7.55
N ASP A 614 29.67 22.83 -8.87
CA ASP A 614 30.25 23.86 -9.72
C ASP A 614 29.77 25.25 -9.30
N ALA A 615 30.63 26.27 -9.40
CA ALA A 615 30.29 27.63 -9.03
C ALA A 615 29.10 28.16 -9.83
N ALA A 616 28.91 27.67 -11.07
CA ALA A 616 27.76 27.99 -11.92
C ALA A 616 26.43 27.46 -11.38
N SER A 617 26.42 26.45 -10.50
CA SER A 617 25.19 25.96 -9.87
C SER A 617 24.68 26.90 -8.77
N CYS A 618 25.50 27.88 -8.35
CA CYS A 618 25.13 28.93 -7.42
C CYS A 618 25.14 30.30 -8.12
N ASP A 619 24.46 30.40 -9.27
CA ASP A 619 24.37 31.61 -10.10
C ASP A 619 23.19 32.52 -9.75
N VAL A 620 22.33 32.14 -8.80
CA VAL A 620 21.22 33.00 -8.35
C VAL A 620 21.76 34.12 -7.48
N HIS A 621 21.53 35.35 -7.92
CA HIS A 621 21.96 36.55 -7.21
C HIS A 621 21.13 36.83 -5.96
N CYS A 622 21.74 37.47 -4.97
CA CYS A 622 21.05 37.88 -3.74
C CYS A 622 20.01 38.98 -4.02
N SER A 623 18.84 38.87 -3.39
CA SER A 623 17.69 39.77 -3.60
C SER A 623 18.01 41.22 -3.25
N ALA A 624 18.96 41.46 -2.35
CA ALA A 624 19.43 42.80 -1.97
C ALA A 624 20.86 43.11 -2.39
N ASP A 625 21.54 42.20 -3.09
CA ASP A 625 22.86 42.44 -3.66
C ASP A 625 23.05 41.59 -4.92
N SER A 626 22.78 42.20 -6.07
CA SER A 626 22.92 41.53 -7.36
C SER A 626 24.37 41.18 -7.72
N SER A 627 25.36 41.65 -6.95
CA SER A 627 26.77 41.34 -7.17
C SER A 627 27.25 40.11 -6.39
N ALA A 628 26.43 39.60 -5.45
CA ALA A 628 26.74 38.43 -4.63
C ALA A 628 25.92 37.21 -5.07
N ALA A 629 26.55 36.03 -5.03
CA ALA A 629 25.88 34.75 -5.23
C ALA A 629 25.12 34.34 -3.95
N CYS A 630 23.86 33.96 -4.10
CA CYS A 630 22.98 33.46 -3.06
C CYS A 630 22.40 32.10 -3.44
N GLY A 631 23.29 31.16 -3.76
CA GLY A 631 22.92 29.79 -4.08
C GLY A 631 22.31 29.62 -5.47
N GLY A 632 21.55 28.54 -5.64
CA GLY A 632 20.83 28.17 -6.85
C GLY A 632 19.56 27.40 -6.52
N THR A 633 18.84 26.91 -7.53
CA THR A 633 17.69 26.02 -7.28
C THR A 633 18.23 24.70 -6.72
N TRP A 634 18.14 24.49 -5.40
CA TRP A 634 18.73 23.35 -4.68
C TRP A 634 20.26 23.39 -4.52
N PHE A 635 20.85 24.58 -4.44
CA PHE A 635 22.29 24.74 -4.17
C PHE A 635 22.53 25.86 -3.16
N LEU A 636 23.40 25.64 -2.17
CA LEU A 636 23.82 26.65 -1.20
C LEU A 636 25.19 27.23 -1.55
N SER A 637 25.30 28.56 -1.51
CA SER A 637 26.62 29.18 -1.31
C SER A 637 26.97 29.08 0.17
N LEU A 638 27.90 28.19 0.52
CA LEU A 638 28.21 27.82 1.90
C LEU A 638 29.36 28.66 2.48
N TYR A 639 29.25 29.01 3.77
CA TYR A 639 30.25 29.71 4.55
C TYR A 639 30.48 28.97 5.89
N ALA A 640 31.73 28.98 6.38
CA ALA A 640 32.10 28.34 7.64
C ALA A 640 32.91 29.27 8.55
N THR A 641 32.81 29.09 9.88
CA THR A 641 33.54 29.89 10.88
C THR A 641 34.90 29.29 11.25
N ASN A 642 35.84 30.14 11.69
CA ASN A 642 37.02 29.77 12.50
C ASN A 642 37.88 28.58 11.96
N GLY A 643 38.27 28.62 10.68
CA GLY A 643 39.19 27.65 10.11
C GLY A 643 38.60 26.25 9.85
N LYS A 644 37.28 26.09 9.98
CA LYS A 644 36.57 24.88 9.54
C LYS A 644 36.50 24.87 8.01
N THR A 645 37.04 23.82 7.40
CA THR A 645 36.93 23.54 5.96
C THR A 645 35.96 22.39 5.74
N ALA A 646 35.11 22.48 4.71
CA ALA A 646 34.39 21.32 4.19
C ALA A 646 35.42 20.41 3.48
N THR A 647 35.98 19.42 4.18
CA THR A 647 37.02 18.55 3.59
C THR A 647 36.42 17.54 2.60
N GLN A 648 36.82 17.68 1.34
CA GLN A 648 36.61 16.74 0.24
C GLN A 648 37.77 15.70 0.15
N PRO A 649 37.53 14.46 -0.32
CA PRO A 649 38.56 13.62 -0.92
C PRO A 649 38.96 14.18 -2.30
N ALA A 650 40.26 14.21 -2.59
CA ALA A 650 40.85 14.82 -3.77
C ALA A 650 40.33 14.24 -5.11
N ALA A 651 40.12 15.13 -6.08
CA ALA A 651 39.87 14.79 -7.47
C ALA A 651 41.11 14.11 -8.09
N SER A 652 40.94 12.94 -8.72
CA SER A 652 41.95 12.35 -9.60
C SER A 652 41.50 12.39 -11.05
N THR A 653 42.43 12.81 -11.91
CA THR A 653 42.37 12.83 -13.38
C THR A 653 42.50 11.41 -13.96
N ASP A 654 41.57 11.04 -14.85
CA ASP A 654 41.42 9.78 -15.62
C ASP A 654 42.72 9.32 -16.34
N PRO A 655 43.02 8.03 -16.64
CA PRO A 655 42.10 6.96 -17.07
C PRO A 655 42.36 5.55 -16.49
N SER A 656 41.33 4.68 -16.50
CA SER A 656 41.27 3.33 -15.92
C SER A 656 40.89 3.25 -14.43
N THR A 657 39.59 3.41 -14.21
CA THR A 657 38.75 2.60 -13.33
C THR A 657 39.34 2.16 -11.98
N GLY A 658 39.09 2.97 -10.95
CA GLY A 658 39.17 2.58 -9.53
C GLY A 658 38.15 1.49 -9.17
N GLY A 659 38.34 0.28 -9.71
CA GLY A 659 37.50 -0.89 -9.45
C GLY A 659 36.19 -0.97 -10.23
N TRP A 660 35.97 -0.12 -11.24
CA TRP A 660 34.72 -0.08 -12.03
C TRP A 660 34.92 -0.74 -13.41
N THR A 661 34.00 -1.59 -13.86
CA THR A 661 34.01 -2.19 -15.21
C THR A 661 32.79 -1.71 -15.97
N SER A 662 32.95 -1.28 -17.23
CA SER A 662 31.80 -0.95 -18.07
C SER A 662 30.94 -2.18 -18.31
N LEU A 663 29.65 -2.07 -18.06
CA LEU A 663 28.64 -3.11 -18.24
C LEU A 663 27.79 -2.87 -19.50
N GLY A 664 28.04 -1.77 -20.24
CA GLY A 664 27.38 -1.44 -21.49
C GLY A 664 26.22 -0.45 -21.33
N CYS A 665 25.53 -0.19 -22.44
CA CYS A 665 24.31 0.63 -22.46
C CYS A 665 23.13 -0.21 -21.97
N VAL A 666 22.22 0.33 -21.17
CA VAL A 666 21.01 -0.36 -20.72
C VAL A 666 19.78 0.52 -20.96
N ASP A 667 18.60 -0.07 -21.15
CA ASP A 667 17.37 0.70 -21.18
C ASP A 667 17.10 1.36 -19.82
N GLU A 668 16.30 2.40 -19.82
CA GLU A 668 15.83 3.07 -18.62
C GLU A 668 14.29 3.10 -18.59
N GLY A 669 13.68 2.98 -17.41
CA GLY A 669 12.22 2.96 -17.30
C GLY A 669 11.61 4.35 -17.47
N SER A 670 10.48 4.42 -18.19
CA SER A 670 9.87 5.66 -18.68
C SER A 670 9.04 6.48 -17.67
N THR A 671 9.08 6.17 -16.36
CA THR A 671 8.44 6.99 -15.31
C THR A 671 9.28 7.01 -14.03
N GLY A 672 9.25 8.11 -13.28
CA GLY A 672 10.19 8.44 -12.18
C GLY A 672 10.32 7.48 -10.99
N SER A 673 9.63 6.33 -10.99
CA SER A 673 9.81 5.22 -10.03
C SER A 673 10.42 3.95 -10.68
N ARG A 674 10.87 4.03 -11.93
CA ARG A 674 11.33 2.91 -12.79
C ARG A 674 12.78 3.06 -13.29
N ARG A 675 13.60 3.84 -12.57
CA ARG A 675 15.01 4.06 -12.91
C ARG A 675 15.80 2.75 -12.78
N ALA A 676 16.69 2.46 -13.73
CA ALA A 676 17.50 1.24 -13.72
C ALA A 676 18.48 1.17 -12.54
N LEU A 677 18.85 2.33 -11.98
CA LEU A 677 19.58 2.49 -10.74
C LEU A 677 18.77 3.42 -9.82
N THR A 678 18.31 2.90 -8.68
CA THR A 678 17.37 3.58 -7.76
C THR A 678 18.04 4.14 -6.50
N GLY A 679 19.38 4.16 -6.46
CA GLY A 679 20.15 4.78 -5.39
C GLY A 679 20.30 6.29 -5.59
N ALA A 680 21.47 6.85 -5.29
CA ALA A 680 21.72 8.29 -5.45
C ALA A 680 21.67 8.71 -6.93
N SER A 681 21.22 9.95 -7.20
CA SER A 681 21.32 10.56 -8.53
C SER A 681 21.87 11.97 -8.46
N PHE A 682 22.52 12.40 -9.54
CA PHE A 682 23.22 13.68 -9.68
C PHE A 682 23.00 14.23 -11.09
N SER A 683 23.00 15.56 -11.23
CA SER A 683 23.00 16.21 -12.54
C SER A 683 23.99 17.39 -12.47
N GLU A 684 25.03 17.36 -13.29
CA GLU A 684 26.03 18.44 -13.38
C GLU A 684 26.54 18.59 -14.81
N GLY A 685 26.81 19.84 -15.22
CA GLY A 685 27.30 20.16 -16.56
C GLY A 685 28.66 19.54 -16.89
N GLY A 686 29.47 19.22 -15.87
CA GLY A 686 30.77 18.55 -15.99
C GLY A 686 30.73 17.02 -15.98
N MET A 687 29.57 16.39 -16.16
CA MET A 687 29.45 14.94 -16.02
C MET A 687 30.31 14.17 -17.03
N THR A 688 31.02 13.16 -16.54
CA THR A 688 31.74 12.13 -17.31
C THR A 688 31.54 10.77 -16.64
N PRO A 689 31.81 9.63 -17.30
CA PRO A 689 31.72 8.32 -16.65
C PRO A 689 32.62 8.20 -15.41
N SER A 690 33.84 8.75 -15.50
CA SER A 690 34.82 8.75 -14.40
C SER A 690 34.31 9.57 -13.21
N ARG A 691 33.68 10.71 -13.51
CA ARG A 691 33.03 11.56 -12.51
C ARG A 691 31.83 10.86 -11.86
N CYS A 692 30.97 10.22 -12.65
CA CYS A 692 29.83 9.45 -12.13
C CYS A 692 30.28 8.27 -11.25
N ASN A 693 31.32 7.54 -11.65
CA ASN A 693 31.92 6.46 -10.83
C ASN A 693 32.46 6.97 -9.49
N THR A 694 32.99 8.20 -9.47
CA THR A 694 33.47 8.85 -8.25
C THR A 694 32.31 9.26 -7.35
N LEU A 695 31.25 9.85 -7.92
CA LEU A 695 30.02 10.19 -7.19
C LEU A 695 29.32 8.95 -6.61
N CYS A 696 29.37 7.84 -7.34
CA CYS A 696 28.81 6.55 -6.94
C CYS A 696 29.79 5.65 -6.17
N ALA A 697 30.91 6.16 -5.65
CA ALA A 697 31.95 5.35 -5.01
C ALA A 697 31.46 4.48 -3.83
N ALA A 698 30.34 4.80 -3.19
CA ALA A 698 29.71 4.00 -2.14
C ALA A 698 28.79 2.86 -2.66
N TYR A 699 28.56 2.78 -3.97
CA TYR A 699 27.59 1.88 -4.60
C TYR A 699 28.24 0.79 -5.44
N THR A 700 27.50 -0.28 -5.75
CA THR A 700 27.95 -1.38 -6.64
C THR A 700 27.95 -0.99 -8.11
N TYR A 701 26.98 -0.16 -8.53
CA TYR A 701 26.72 0.28 -9.90
C TYR A 701 26.64 1.81 -9.98
N ALA A 702 27.09 2.34 -11.10
CA ALA A 702 27.03 3.74 -11.49
C ALA A 702 26.56 3.81 -12.95
N GLY A 703 25.82 4.83 -13.33
CA GLY A 703 25.42 4.99 -14.73
C GLY A 703 25.12 6.42 -15.10
N THR A 704 25.48 6.78 -16.33
CA THR A 704 25.28 8.13 -16.87
C THR A 704 24.13 8.16 -17.86
N GLU A 705 23.33 9.24 -17.81
CA GLU A 705 22.20 9.48 -18.71
C GLU A 705 22.23 10.92 -19.24
N TYR A 706 21.67 11.11 -20.44
CA TYR A 706 21.40 12.42 -21.03
C TYR A 706 22.57 13.44 -20.98
N GLY A 707 23.81 12.94 -21.08
CA GLY A 707 25.02 13.76 -21.12
C GLY A 707 25.47 14.38 -19.79
N THR A 708 24.55 14.67 -18.88
CA THR A 708 24.82 15.44 -17.64
C THR A 708 24.36 14.74 -16.36
N GLU A 709 23.63 13.63 -16.49
CA GLU A 709 23.02 12.94 -15.36
C GLU A 709 23.84 11.71 -14.95
N CYS A 710 23.82 11.40 -13.65
CA CYS A 710 24.47 10.25 -13.05
C CYS A 710 23.54 9.60 -12.04
N TYR A 711 23.51 8.27 -12.02
CA TYR A 711 22.66 7.45 -11.18
C TYR A 711 23.50 6.33 -10.55
N CYS A 712 23.24 6.01 -9.29
CA CYS A 712 23.96 5.00 -8.52
C CYS A 712 23.00 3.93 -8.02
N GLY A 713 23.49 2.72 -7.77
CA GLY A 713 22.67 1.67 -7.16
C GLY A 713 23.48 0.47 -6.70
N ASN A 714 22.93 -0.29 -5.75
CA ASN A 714 23.56 -1.55 -5.30
C ASN A 714 23.05 -2.78 -6.04
N THR A 715 21.99 -2.59 -6.83
CA THR A 715 21.34 -3.58 -7.68
C THR A 715 20.88 -2.87 -8.95
N ILE A 716 21.03 -3.51 -10.11
CA ILE A 716 20.28 -3.11 -11.30
C ILE A 716 18.92 -3.81 -11.20
N GLN A 717 17.93 -3.12 -10.64
CA GLN A 717 16.55 -3.59 -10.55
C GLN A 717 15.75 -2.95 -11.68
N ASN A 718 14.76 -3.66 -12.22
CA ASN A 718 13.64 -2.96 -12.86
C ASN A 718 12.46 -3.90 -13.13
N ASN A 719 11.17 -3.56 -13.06
CA ASN A 719 10.43 -2.30 -13.19
C ASN A 719 10.61 -1.49 -14.50
N GLY A 720 11.27 -2.03 -15.53
CA GLY A 720 11.27 -1.43 -16.89
C GLY A 720 12.52 -1.62 -17.77
N ALA A 721 13.72 -1.70 -17.21
CA ALA A 721 14.96 -2.05 -17.92
C ALA A 721 15.33 -3.52 -17.69
N SER A 722 15.71 -4.22 -18.76
CA SER A 722 16.04 -5.66 -18.73
C SER A 722 17.28 -6.03 -17.89
N GLY A 723 18.02 -5.04 -17.37
CA GLY A 723 19.33 -5.23 -16.75
C GLY A 723 20.38 -5.81 -17.69
N LYS A 724 20.08 -5.92 -18.99
CA LYS A 724 20.96 -6.44 -20.04
C LYS A 724 21.49 -5.29 -20.90
N ALA A 725 22.72 -5.46 -21.37
CA ALA A 725 23.32 -4.53 -22.31
C ALA A 725 22.48 -4.48 -23.61
N ILE A 726 22.00 -3.31 -23.97
CA ILE A 726 21.42 -2.97 -25.28
C ILE A 726 22.51 -2.41 -26.20
N ASP A 727 22.16 -2.14 -27.45
CA ASP A 727 23.10 -1.58 -28.42
C ASP A 727 23.71 -0.26 -27.91
N SER A 728 25.04 -0.20 -27.92
CA SER A 728 25.81 0.96 -27.45
C SER A 728 25.48 2.26 -28.20
N SER A 729 24.96 2.16 -29.42
CA SER A 729 24.53 3.32 -30.21
C SER A 729 23.29 4.02 -29.65
N ARG A 730 22.54 3.39 -28.74
CA ARG A 730 21.43 4.05 -28.03
C ARG A 730 21.91 4.96 -26.89
N CYS A 731 23.12 4.72 -26.39
CA CYS A 731 23.82 5.60 -25.46
C CYS A 731 24.76 6.56 -26.21
N ASP A 732 24.19 7.43 -27.03
CA ASP A 732 24.90 8.34 -27.95
C ASP A 732 25.07 9.77 -27.42
N SER A 733 24.52 10.10 -26.25
CA SER A 733 24.60 11.44 -25.68
C SER A 733 26.03 11.77 -25.28
N LYS A 734 26.53 12.92 -25.73
CA LYS A 734 27.86 13.39 -25.38
C LYS A 734 27.90 13.82 -23.93
N CYS A 735 28.97 13.44 -23.22
CA CYS A 735 29.17 13.87 -21.85
C CYS A 735 29.37 15.39 -21.80
N GLY A 736 28.72 16.06 -20.84
CA GLY A 736 28.87 17.50 -20.65
C GLY A 736 30.30 17.90 -20.23
N GLY A 737 30.98 17.04 -19.46
CA GLY A 737 32.36 17.28 -19.02
C GLY A 737 33.44 16.90 -20.02
N ASP A 738 33.12 16.08 -21.02
CA ASP A 738 34.04 15.69 -22.10
C ASP A 738 33.26 15.17 -23.31
N SER A 739 33.12 16.01 -24.35
CA SER A 739 32.36 15.67 -25.55
C SER A 739 32.97 14.56 -26.41
N SER A 740 34.20 14.10 -26.10
CA SER A 740 34.79 12.92 -26.72
C SER A 740 34.23 11.59 -26.18
N LEU A 741 33.58 11.61 -25.01
CA LEU A 741 32.97 10.46 -24.35
C LEU A 741 31.44 10.40 -24.56
N THR A 742 30.83 9.27 -24.23
CA THR A 742 29.37 9.09 -24.20
C THR A 742 28.84 8.86 -22.79
N CYS A 743 27.71 9.48 -22.48
CA CYS A 743 27.07 9.52 -21.17
C CYS A 743 25.57 9.21 -21.30
N GLY A 744 25.27 7.95 -21.61
CA GLY A 744 23.91 7.47 -21.82
C GLY A 744 23.26 8.02 -23.09
N GLY A 745 21.93 8.02 -23.12
CA GLY A 745 21.09 8.42 -24.23
C GLY A 745 19.72 8.85 -23.73
N THR A 746 18.76 9.06 -24.63
CA THR A 746 17.37 9.33 -24.20
C THR A 746 16.76 8.03 -23.70
N TRP A 747 16.39 7.96 -22.41
CA TRP A 747 15.85 6.75 -21.76
C TRP A 747 16.79 5.54 -21.79
N THR A 748 18.09 5.78 -21.86
CA THR A 748 19.10 4.72 -21.85
C THR A 748 20.33 5.18 -21.10
N MET A 749 20.94 4.28 -20.34
CA MET A 749 22.00 4.61 -19.41
C MET A 749 23.26 3.82 -19.74
N SER A 750 24.41 4.50 -19.80
CA SER A 750 25.70 3.79 -19.83
C SER A 750 26.03 3.36 -18.41
N VAL A 751 26.28 2.08 -18.15
CA VAL A 751 26.44 1.55 -16.78
C VAL A 751 27.84 0.99 -16.55
N TRP A 752 28.37 1.23 -15.34
CA TRP A 752 29.58 0.65 -14.81
C TRP A 752 29.28 -0.06 -13.49
N GLY A 753 29.99 -1.15 -13.21
CA GLY A 753 29.84 -1.88 -11.95
C GLY A 753 31.16 -2.37 -11.39
N LYS A 754 31.23 -2.53 -10.07
CA LYS A 754 32.39 -3.13 -9.37
C LYS A 754 32.42 -4.67 -9.47
N GLN A 755 31.37 -5.26 -10.02
CA GLN A 755 31.17 -6.69 -10.24
C GLN A 755 30.52 -6.91 -11.62
N ALA A 756 30.80 -8.06 -12.27
CA ALA A 756 30.15 -8.45 -13.52
C ALA A 756 28.67 -8.85 -13.29
N LEU A 757 27.81 -8.68 -14.29
CA LEU A 757 26.39 -9.06 -14.22
C LEU A 757 26.23 -10.59 -13.98
N PRO A 758 25.31 -11.04 -13.11
CA PRO A 758 24.95 -12.44 -13.03
C PRO A 758 24.24 -12.88 -14.33
N GLY A 759 24.85 -13.79 -15.10
CA GLY A 759 24.17 -14.50 -16.21
C GLY A 759 24.54 -14.11 -17.64
N THR A 760 25.75 -13.61 -17.91
CA THR A 760 26.25 -13.46 -19.30
C THR A 760 26.61 -14.81 -19.94
N THR A 761 25.63 -15.45 -20.58
CA THR A 761 25.87 -16.34 -21.72
C THR A 761 25.16 -15.75 -22.93
N THR A 762 25.95 -15.23 -23.87
CA THR A 762 25.54 -14.81 -25.22
C THR A 762 24.88 -15.97 -25.96
N ALA A 763 23.57 -15.90 -26.19
CA ALA A 763 22.87 -16.75 -27.15
C ALA A 763 22.64 -15.97 -28.46
N SER A 764 23.12 -16.55 -29.55
CA SER A 764 23.01 -16.02 -30.92
C SER A 764 21.56 -15.87 -31.36
N THR A 765 21.21 -14.74 -31.99
CA THR A 765 19.87 -14.42 -32.51
C THR A 765 19.57 -15.05 -33.89
N THR A 766 20.41 -15.98 -34.37
CA THR A 766 20.28 -16.61 -35.69
C THR A 766 19.36 -17.83 -35.75
N ASP A 767 18.86 -18.32 -34.62
CA ASP A 767 18.38 -19.71 -34.59
C ASP A 767 16.84 -19.86 -34.56
N TRP A 768 16.07 -18.76 -34.62
CA TRP A 768 14.60 -18.83 -34.66
C TRP A 768 14.08 -19.20 -36.05
N THR A 769 13.21 -20.21 -36.13
CA THR A 769 12.55 -20.64 -37.38
C THR A 769 11.26 -19.87 -37.58
N SER A 770 11.07 -19.26 -38.76
CA SER A 770 9.79 -18.66 -39.14
C SER A 770 8.78 -19.76 -39.49
N ASN A 771 7.61 -19.72 -38.85
CA ASN A 771 6.51 -20.67 -39.06
C ASN A 771 5.46 -20.15 -40.05
N GLY A 772 5.61 -18.93 -40.56
CA GLY A 772 4.69 -18.29 -41.51
C GLY A 772 3.70 -17.32 -40.86
N CYS A 773 2.66 -16.95 -41.61
CA CYS A 773 1.61 -16.02 -41.19
C CYS A 773 0.46 -16.77 -40.53
N TYR A 774 -0.08 -16.23 -39.43
CA TYR A 774 -1.20 -16.80 -38.70
C TYR A 774 -2.26 -15.74 -38.42
N SER A 775 -3.52 -16.14 -38.32
CA SER A 775 -4.58 -15.25 -37.85
C SER A 775 -4.36 -14.94 -36.37
N ASP A 776 -4.57 -13.68 -36.01
CA ASP A 776 -4.75 -13.26 -34.64
C ASP A 776 -6.20 -12.82 -34.40
N SER A 777 -6.56 -12.60 -33.14
CA SER A 777 -7.84 -12.05 -32.77
C SER A 777 -7.78 -11.40 -31.39
N SER A 778 -8.91 -10.87 -30.90
CA SER A 778 -9.00 -10.30 -29.56
C SER A 778 -8.59 -11.26 -28.44
N THR A 779 -8.54 -12.57 -28.69
CA THR A 779 -8.07 -13.56 -27.72
C THR A 779 -6.56 -13.82 -27.79
N ARG A 780 -5.84 -13.25 -28.76
CA ARG A 780 -4.40 -13.37 -29.02
C ARG A 780 -3.87 -14.79 -29.30
N LEU A 781 -3.06 -14.93 -30.34
CA LEU A 781 -2.42 -16.19 -30.76
C LEU A 781 -1.32 -16.64 -29.79
N LEU A 782 -0.66 -15.68 -29.14
CA LEU A 782 0.28 -15.85 -28.03
C LEU A 782 -0.14 -14.87 -26.93
N ARG A 783 -0.27 -15.35 -25.69
CA ARG A 783 -0.98 -14.62 -24.61
C ARG A 783 -0.10 -14.22 -23.44
N ASP A 784 1.12 -14.71 -23.40
CA ASP A 784 1.97 -14.56 -22.22
C ASP A 784 2.55 -13.15 -22.13
N VAL A 785 2.96 -12.56 -23.26
CA VAL A 785 3.47 -11.20 -23.34
C VAL A 785 2.90 -10.51 -24.58
N PHE A 786 2.49 -9.26 -24.41
CA PHE A 786 2.19 -8.33 -25.50
C PHE A 786 3.03 -7.07 -25.29
N TRP A 787 3.83 -6.71 -26.29
CA TRP A 787 4.75 -5.59 -26.27
C TRP A 787 4.60 -4.79 -27.56
N GLU A 788 4.31 -3.50 -27.46
CA GLU A 788 4.17 -2.61 -28.60
C GLU A 788 5.25 -1.53 -28.57
N ASP A 789 5.96 -1.35 -29.69
CA ASP A 789 7.07 -0.41 -29.82
C ASP A 789 7.20 0.07 -31.27
N SER A 790 7.44 1.37 -31.47
CA SER A 790 7.64 1.93 -32.82
C SER A 790 8.95 1.51 -33.48
N SER A 791 9.89 0.93 -32.72
CA SER A 791 11.14 0.35 -33.23
C SER A 791 11.04 -1.15 -33.50
N MET A 792 9.83 -1.71 -33.50
CA MET A 792 9.63 -3.15 -33.67
C MET A 792 10.30 -3.68 -34.94
N THR A 793 11.07 -4.75 -34.79
CA THR A 793 11.61 -5.60 -35.86
C THR A 793 11.39 -7.06 -35.50
N THR A 794 11.51 -7.97 -36.47
CA THR A 794 11.32 -9.39 -36.16
C THR A 794 12.41 -9.91 -35.20
N GLU A 795 13.65 -9.43 -35.34
CA GLU A 795 14.79 -9.73 -34.47
C GLU A 795 14.58 -9.21 -33.06
N LEU A 796 14.06 -7.99 -32.94
CA LEU A 796 13.78 -7.37 -31.67
C LEU A 796 12.71 -8.16 -30.90
N CYS A 797 11.62 -8.58 -31.56
CA CYS A 797 10.60 -9.41 -30.95
C CYS A 797 11.11 -10.80 -30.55
N LYS A 798 11.81 -11.50 -31.45
CA LYS A 798 12.42 -12.82 -31.16
C LYS A 798 13.39 -12.74 -29.98
N SER A 799 14.24 -11.70 -29.94
CA SER A 799 15.21 -11.48 -28.87
C SER A 799 14.52 -11.18 -27.54
N HIS A 800 13.49 -10.33 -27.56
CA HIS A 800 12.67 -10.03 -26.38
C HIS A 800 12.03 -11.31 -25.81
N CYS A 801 11.38 -12.11 -26.65
CA CYS A 801 10.76 -13.37 -26.23
C CYS A 801 11.78 -14.40 -25.73
N THR A 802 12.95 -14.50 -26.38
CA THR A 802 14.07 -15.32 -25.90
C THR A 802 14.55 -14.85 -24.53
N GLY A 803 14.69 -13.53 -24.35
CA GLY A 803 15.16 -12.90 -23.13
C GLY A 803 14.25 -13.17 -21.93
N LEU A 804 12.97 -13.42 -22.18
CA LEU A 804 11.94 -13.80 -21.21
C LEU A 804 11.74 -15.33 -21.09
N GLY A 805 12.51 -16.14 -21.83
CA GLY A 805 12.47 -17.60 -21.77
C GLY A 805 11.32 -18.24 -22.56
N TYR A 806 10.65 -17.50 -23.45
CA TYR A 806 9.58 -18.02 -24.29
C TYR A 806 10.11 -18.68 -25.57
N LYS A 807 9.42 -19.75 -26.01
CA LYS A 807 9.78 -20.54 -27.19
C LYS A 807 9.06 -20.12 -28.46
N LEU A 808 8.04 -19.25 -28.34
CA LEU A 808 7.29 -18.68 -29.44
C LEU A 808 7.35 -17.16 -29.37
N ALA A 809 7.46 -16.56 -30.54
CA ALA A 809 7.40 -15.12 -30.74
C ALA A 809 6.51 -14.84 -31.94
N ALA A 810 5.73 -13.76 -31.93
CA ALA A 810 4.95 -13.36 -33.07
C ALA A 810 4.96 -11.83 -33.23
N THR A 811 5.17 -11.33 -34.45
CA THR A 811 5.08 -9.89 -34.73
C THR A 811 3.77 -9.57 -35.45
N GLU A 812 3.09 -8.51 -35.00
CA GLU A 812 1.79 -8.07 -35.51
C GLU A 812 1.74 -6.54 -35.72
N TYR A 813 0.91 -6.09 -36.66
CA TYR A 813 0.57 -4.69 -36.91
C TYR A 813 1.76 -3.71 -37.04
N GLY A 814 2.93 -4.19 -37.47
CA GLY A 814 4.13 -3.38 -37.67
C GLY A 814 4.87 -2.96 -36.40
N SER A 815 4.17 -2.77 -35.27
CA SER A 815 4.73 -2.32 -33.98
C SER A 815 4.62 -3.33 -32.85
N GLN A 816 3.90 -4.44 -33.03
CA GLN A 816 3.51 -5.31 -31.92
C GLN A 816 4.32 -6.62 -31.93
N CYS A 817 4.66 -7.08 -30.74
CA CYS A 817 5.33 -8.33 -30.45
C CYS A 817 4.53 -9.10 -29.40
N LEU A 818 4.32 -10.38 -29.66
CA LEU A 818 3.70 -11.30 -28.74
C LEU A 818 4.68 -12.42 -28.42
N CYS A 819 4.80 -12.79 -27.15
CA CYS A 819 5.59 -13.94 -26.73
C CYS A 819 4.71 -15.01 -26.11
N GLY A 820 5.15 -16.25 -26.22
CA GLY A 820 4.55 -17.30 -25.43
C GLY A 820 5.22 -18.66 -25.56
N ASN A 821 4.68 -19.62 -24.82
CA ASN A 821 5.09 -21.02 -24.93
C ASN A 821 4.02 -21.91 -25.58
N THR A 822 2.80 -21.38 -25.73
CA THR A 822 1.65 -22.07 -26.30
C THR A 822 1.08 -21.26 -27.45
N LEU A 823 0.89 -21.91 -28.61
CA LEU A 823 0.14 -21.33 -29.72
C LEU A 823 -1.35 -21.63 -29.54
N TYR A 824 -2.17 -20.61 -29.49
CA TYR A 824 -3.61 -20.71 -29.28
C TYR A 824 -4.38 -20.75 -30.62
N TYR A 825 -5.46 -21.55 -30.67
CA TYR A 825 -6.28 -21.82 -31.87
C TYR A 825 -7.77 -21.56 -31.60
N ASP A 826 -8.09 -20.52 -30.85
CA ASP A 826 -9.43 -20.16 -30.39
C ASP A 826 -9.72 -18.67 -30.65
N GLY A 827 -11.00 -18.29 -30.55
CA GLY A 827 -11.43 -16.90 -30.80
C GLY A 827 -11.11 -16.33 -32.19
N GLY A 828 -10.74 -17.17 -33.18
CA GLY A 828 -10.31 -16.72 -34.51
C GLY A 828 -8.78 -16.66 -34.70
N SER A 829 -8.01 -16.83 -33.62
CA SER A 829 -6.54 -16.87 -33.66
C SER A 829 -5.98 -18.25 -34.04
N GLY A 830 -4.73 -18.30 -34.51
CA GLY A 830 -3.96 -19.52 -34.74
C GLY A 830 -4.15 -20.23 -36.09
N THR A 831 -4.96 -19.71 -37.01
CA THR A 831 -5.11 -20.33 -38.35
C THR A 831 -3.96 -19.91 -39.24
N SER A 832 -3.27 -20.86 -39.89
CA SER A 832 -2.22 -20.52 -40.86
C SER A 832 -2.83 -19.82 -42.08
N LEU A 833 -2.22 -18.69 -42.46
CA LEU A 833 -2.63 -17.84 -43.57
C LEU A 833 -1.52 -17.76 -44.62
N THR A 834 -1.89 -17.34 -45.82
CA THR A 834 -0.95 -16.98 -46.88
C THR A 834 -0.13 -15.74 -46.45
N SER A 835 1.13 -15.66 -46.89
CA SER A 835 2.08 -14.63 -46.42
C SER A 835 1.68 -13.20 -46.76
N ASP A 836 0.85 -13.00 -47.79
CA ASP A 836 0.28 -11.71 -48.20
C ASP A 836 -0.64 -11.09 -47.15
N ARG A 837 -1.14 -11.88 -46.19
CA ARG A 837 -1.94 -11.40 -45.06
C ARG A 837 -1.10 -10.85 -43.91
N CYS A 838 0.20 -11.09 -43.91
CA CYS A 838 1.17 -10.51 -42.98
C CYS A 838 2.10 -9.55 -43.73
N ASN A 839 1.51 -8.46 -44.23
CA ASN A 839 2.15 -7.49 -45.13
C ASN A 839 2.44 -6.13 -44.50
N SER A 840 2.23 -5.97 -43.19
CA SER A 840 2.60 -4.74 -42.48
C SER A 840 4.10 -4.68 -42.32
N ALA A 841 4.71 -3.61 -42.82
CA ALA A 841 6.13 -3.37 -42.63
C ALA A 841 6.41 -3.17 -41.13
N CYS A 842 7.50 -3.76 -40.63
CA CYS A 842 7.96 -3.49 -39.28
C CYS A 842 8.33 -2.01 -39.15
N GLN A 843 7.88 -1.33 -38.10
CA GLN A 843 8.12 0.10 -37.94
C GLN A 843 9.60 0.42 -37.69
N GLY A 844 10.32 -0.46 -37.01
CA GLY A 844 11.77 -0.35 -36.81
C GLY A 844 12.63 -0.84 -37.98
N ASN A 845 12.04 -1.54 -38.95
CA ASN A 845 12.73 -1.96 -40.16
C ASN A 845 11.74 -2.23 -41.30
N THR A 846 11.54 -1.25 -42.17
CA THR A 846 10.53 -1.33 -43.23
C THR A 846 10.83 -2.38 -44.31
N ALA A 847 12.02 -2.99 -44.32
CA ALA A 847 12.36 -4.11 -45.20
C ALA A 847 11.84 -5.47 -44.71
N GLN A 848 11.24 -5.54 -43.50
CA GLN A 848 10.70 -6.75 -42.89
C GLN A 848 9.17 -6.70 -42.77
N SER A 849 8.53 -7.87 -42.75
CA SER A 849 7.10 -8.01 -42.43
C SER A 849 6.92 -8.32 -40.94
N CYS A 850 6.07 -7.54 -40.27
CA CYS A 850 5.64 -7.70 -38.88
C CYS A 850 4.12 -7.86 -38.80
N GLY A 851 3.62 -8.96 -39.38
CA GLY A 851 2.21 -9.33 -39.35
C GLY A 851 1.31 -8.41 -40.17
N GLY A 852 0.09 -8.19 -39.70
CA GLY A 852 -0.96 -7.40 -40.34
C GLY A 852 -2.08 -7.09 -39.36
N SER A 853 -3.19 -6.53 -39.84
CA SER A 853 -4.37 -6.32 -38.99
C SER A 853 -4.98 -7.67 -38.62
N TRP A 854 -4.88 -8.03 -37.33
CA TRP A 854 -5.30 -9.33 -36.78
C TRP A 854 -4.60 -10.51 -37.44
N THR A 855 -3.33 -10.36 -37.79
CA THR A 855 -2.50 -11.43 -38.35
C THR A 855 -1.06 -11.26 -37.88
N ALA A 856 -0.39 -12.36 -37.54
CA ALA A 856 0.95 -12.31 -36.98
C ALA A 856 1.93 -13.24 -37.71
N ASN A 857 3.16 -12.78 -37.92
CA ASN A 857 4.26 -13.65 -38.34
C ASN A 857 4.77 -14.40 -37.10
N LEU A 858 4.65 -15.72 -37.09
CA LEU A 858 5.02 -16.56 -35.95
C LEU A 858 6.42 -17.18 -36.10
N TYR A 859 7.18 -17.24 -35.02
CA TYR A 859 8.53 -17.81 -34.95
C TYR A 859 8.63 -18.83 -33.80
N THR A 860 9.46 -19.86 -33.98
CA THR A 860 9.80 -20.86 -32.96
C THR A 860 11.30 -20.86 -32.64
N ALA A 861 11.64 -20.95 -31.35
CA ALA A 861 13.01 -21.11 -30.89
C ALA A 861 13.53 -22.53 -31.19
N PRO A 862 14.86 -22.73 -31.31
CA PRO A 862 15.45 -24.08 -31.42
C PRO A 862 15.11 -24.94 -30.21
N ALA A 863 14.84 -26.22 -30.45
CA ALA A 863 14.73 -27.19 -29.37
C ALA A 863 16.11 -27.43 -28.74
N SER A 864 16.34 -26.97 -27.51
CA SER A 864 17.34 -27.59 -26.65
C SER A 864 16.89 -29.03 -26.38
N THR A 865 17.78 -29.99 -26.65
CA THR A 865 17.46 -31.41 -26.82
C THR A 865 16.69 -32.01 -25.63
N PRO A 866 15.50 -32.61 -25.84
CA PRO A 866 14.62 -33.12 -24.77
C PRO A 866 14.73 -34.65 -24.56
N THR A 867 14.59 -35.10 -23.31
CA THR A 867 14.21 -36.50 -22.98
C THR A 867 12.69 -36.68 -23.15
N LYS A 868 12.31 -37.61 -24.03
CA LYS A 868 10.93 -37.89 -24.48
C LYS A 868 10.10 -38.69 -23.46
N ARG A 869 8.81 -38.33 -23.32
CA ARG A 869 7.73 -39.31 -23.14
C ARG A 869 6.48 -38.85 -23.92
N ARG A 870 5.86 -39.79 -24.65
CA ARG A 870 4.71 -39.58 -25.56
C ARG A 870 3.40 -39.48 -24.77
N GLU A 871 2.55 -38.54 -25.16
CA GLU A 871 1.14 -38.47 -24.77
C GLU A 871 0.25 -38.74 -26.00
N VAL A 872 -0.81 -39.53 -25.81
CA VAL A 872 -1.80 -39.89 -26.84
C VAL A 872 -2.96 -38.91 -26.75
N GLN A 873 -3.30 -38.27 -27.88
CA GLN A 873 -4.41 -37.33 -27.98
C GLN A 873 -5.79 -38.02 -27.93
N SER A 874 -6.75 -37.38 -27.26
CA SER A 874 -8.16 -37.40 -27.71
C SER A 874 -8.91 -36.08 -27.42
N LYS A 875 -9.14 -35.34 -28.52
CA LYS A 875 -10.34 -34.60 -28.97
C LYS A 875 -11.14 -33.69 -28.00
N ARG A 876 -11.20 -32.40 -28.41
CA ARG A 876 -12.07 -31.29 -27.95
C ARG A 876 -13.57 -31.49 -28.19
N ALA A 877 -14.39 -30.83 -27.35
CA ALA A 877 -15.67 -30.19 -27.66
C ALA A 877 -15.91 -28.98 -26.68
N PRO A 878 -16.76 -27.97 -26.99
CA PRO A 878 -16.38 -26.54 -26.88
C PRO A 878 -17.18 -25.64 -25.90
N ARG A 879 -16.56 -24.46 -25.62
CA ARG A 879 -17.11 -23.09 -25.41
C ARG A 879 -18.22 -22.83 -24.36
N THR A 880 -17.91 -22.02 -23.34
CA THR A 880 -18.33 -20.60 -23.12
C THR A 880 -18.11 -20.18 -21.65
N TRP A 881 -17.30 -19.16 -21.36
CA TRP A 881 -17.32 -18.47 -20.05
C TRP A 881 -17.00 -16.99 -20.24
N GLN A 882 -18.05 -16.18 -20.40
CA GLN A 882 -18.01 -14.72 -20.40
C GLN A 882 -18.94 -14.12 -19.33
N ASN A 883 -19.44 -14.92 -18.38
CA ASN A 883 -20.38 -14.47 -17.34
C ASN A 883 -19.89 -14.89 -15.95
N LEU A 884 -19.07 -14.07 -15.29
CA LEU A 884 -18.64 -14.34 -13.91
C LEU A 884 -18.60 -13.12 -12.98
N TRP A 885 -19.06 -11.95 -13.44
CA TRP A 885 -19.14 -10.75 -12.60
C TRP A 885 -20.57 -10.26 -12.32
N GLY A 886 -21.59 -11.00 -12.80
CA GLY A 886 -23.01 -10.73 -12.51
C GLY A 886 -23.69 -11.80 -11.63
N LEU A 887 -22.90 -12.67 -10.98
CA LEU A 887 -23.37 -13.72 -10.05
C LEU A 887 -22.48 -13.82 -8.79
N LEU A 888 -21.65 -12.79 -8.55
CA LEU A 888 -21.06 -12.48 -7.24
C LEU A 888 -21.98 -11.52 -6.49
#